data_AF-A0A931F4J2-F1
#
_entry.id   AF-A0A931F4J2-F1
#
_cell.length_a   1.000
_cell.length_b   1.000
_cell.length_c   1.000
_cell.angle_alpha   90.00
_cell.angle_beta   90.00
_cell.angle_gamma   90.00
#
_symmetry.space_group_name_H-M   'P 1'
#
loop_
_entity.id
_entity.type
_entity.pdbx_description
1 polymer ?
#
loop_
_entity_poly.entity_id
_entity_poly.type
_entity_poly.pdbx_seq_one_letter_code
_entity_poly.pdbx_strand_id
1 'polypeptide(L)'
;MVRSICKRFVINFCKLLTIIFYKVKISGLNNIDHYNNRKKGLLIICNHLSYLEPPLISMFLPIWDLTFAINPHISVKWWVRPFLKIVPVISVDPNHASSLKILINYINLGKNIVIFPEGRTSTTGSLMKIYSGASLVAINSGADILPIHITGTEASFFSRLKNKISYKKTFLYHVINIYIGKIFNITENRVFNSRKELRNDFLVQMHRAMSQMVFLSFKKHGNIFSVLLEESLKYPTNQGILGDKDNLVSYQKLMTYSLCYCKFIFQFVRSKSNIVAILLDNSLELIYSIFAISLKGYRKFILNIANKSENVIGSLVNLQIKILVTSKKLLDFYSDLQNISDLALSKGITIVYVEDIILRKIDHILCLSKMFSGFNNLDNNTGFVFSNSQGGYEFFSDRQIQENIISVISNFNIRYSDIFLTNISCSQKDGVIWGLLPLLKRQVGYIIKDDDMSYKTISAFIYSKNITILFTQEKFFYISLKYIDFYELDQLRIVTLKYSSQYFHLQDFIYNNFKNLKLNIISYLLSDFTLIFALNNYTYSVESDFFHFLPFSNMNFFQEKQHMSEASYSFVKEIFLNEGWKNFNNKDYNLIKNFPDFTIFNNFFINNLRENFKKNYREDPLFKQIYFFFNRDAKSMFQISKNIDDRELVNYEIFLQKDVDIEFFRSEIEKFFLFFQNINNIVIDKNKNSLKIIQKFNSKIIEE
;
A
#
# COMPACT_ATOMS: atom_id res chain seq x y z
N MET A 1 37.86 -8.61 -33.60
CA MET A 1 37.61 -10.03 -33.24
C MET A 1 38.30 -10.43 -31.94
N VAL A 2 39.64 -10.38 -31.83
CA VAL A 2 40.38 -10.76 -30.59
C VAL A 2 39.89 -10.02 -29.33
N ARG A 3 39.69 -8.69 -29.41
CA ARG A 3 39.15 -7.90 -28.28
C ARG A 3 37.76 -8.34 -27.81
N SER A 4 36.88 -8.81 -28.70
CA SER A 4 35.54 -9.28 -28.28
C SER A 4 35.62 -10.67 -27.64
N ILE A 5 36.53 -11.52 -28.10
CA ILE A 5 36.80 -12.84 -27.52
C ILE A 5 37.39 -12.70 -26.11
N CYS A 6 38.39 -11.84 -25.92
CA CYS A 6 38.96 -11.57 -24.59
C CYS A 6 37.90 -11.02 -23.61
N LYS A 7 37.04 -10.09 -24.06
CA LYS A 7 35.93 -9.57 -23.25
C LYS A 7 34.97 -10.67 -22.82
N ARG A 8 34.62 -11.59 -23.73
CA ARG A 8 33.75 -12.74 -23.43
C ARG A 8 34.39 -13.68 -22.41
N PHE A 9 35.69 -13.96 -22.54
CA PHE A 9 36.40 -14.78 -21.58
C PHE A 9 36.38 -14.16 -20.17
N VAL A 10 36.65 -12.85 -20.07
CA VAL A 10 36.62 -12.14 -18.78
C VAL A 10 35.21 -12.15 -18.18
N ILE A 11 34.17 -11.89 -18.97
CA ILE A 11 32.78 -11.92 -18.48
C ILE A 11 32.41 -13.33 -17.97
N ASN A 12 32.75 -14.38 -18.72
CA ASN A 12 32.46 -15.76 -18.32
C ASN A 12 33.26 -16.19 -17.08
N PHE A 13 34.52 -15.76 -16.96
CA PHE A 13 35.34 -15.99 -15.77
C PHE A 13 34.75 -15.29 -14.54
N CYS A 14 34.37 -14.02 -14.66
CA CYS A 14 33.69 -13.30 -13.59
C CYS A 14 32.33 -13.92 -13.24
N LYS A 15 31.59 -14.43 -14.23
CA LYS A 15 30.34 -15.17 -14.01
C LYS A 15 30.58 -16.43 -13.19
N LEU A 16 31.62 -17.21 -13.52
CA LEU A 16 32.01 -18.40 -12.77
C LEU A 16 32.34 -18.05 -11.32
N LEU A 17 33.18 -17.04 -11.09
CA LEU A 17 33.49 -16.57 -9.73
C LEU A 17 32.23 -16.13 -8.98
N THR A 18 31.33 -15.41 -9.65
CA THR A 18 30.08 -14.95 -9.03
C THR A 18 29.19 -16.12 -8.61
N ILE A 19 29.12 -17.20 -9.40
CA ILE A 19 28.36 -18.42 -9.05
C ILE A 19 29.01 -19.18 -7.89
N ILE A 20 30.34 -19.12 -7.75
CA ILE A 20 31.07 -19.74 -6.63
C ILE A 20 30.77 -19.00 -5.31
N PHE A 21 30.81 -17.65 -5.33
CA PHE A 21 30.61 -16.84 -4.12
C PHE A 21 29.14 -16.57 -3.77
N TYR A 22 28.24 -16.58 -4.76
CA TYR A 22 26.83 -16.24 -4.62
C TYR A 22 25.91 -17.27 -5.25
N LYS A 23 24.78 -17.56 -4.59
CA LYS A 23 23.71 -18.38 -5.19
C LYS A 23 22.84 -17.51 -6.08
N VAL A 24 23.18 -17.45 -7.36
CA VAL A 24 22.42 -16.65 -8.35
C VAL A 24 21.21 -17.45 -8.84
N LYS A 25 20.02 -16.88 -8.71
CA LYS A 25 18.76 -17.40 -9.26
C LYS A 25 18.21 -16.42 -10.28
N ILE A 26 17.81 -16.93 -11.44
CA ILE A 26 17.25 -16.11 -12.51
C ILE A 26 15.83 -16.58 -12.77
N SER A 27 14.91 -15.65 -12.94
CA SER A 27 13.50 -15.93 -13.25
C SER A 27 13.03 -15.02 -14.40
N GLY A 28 12.18 -15.56 -15.28
CA GLY A 28 11.63 -14.81 -16.40
C GLY A 28 12.52 -14.77 -17.66
N LEU A 29 13.47 -15.70 -17.82
CA LEU A 29 14.29 -15.79 -19.04
C LEU A 29 13.44 -15.91 -20.32
N ASN A 30 12.33 -16.65 -20.24
CA ASN A 30 11.38 -16.83 -21.33
C ASN A 30 10.80 -15.51 -21.88
N ASN A 31 10.86 -14.42 -21.11
CA ASN A 31 10.40 -13.10 -21.57
C ASN A 31 11.36 -12.46 -22.61
N ILE A 32 12.54 -13.04 -22.86
CA ILE A 32 13.58 -12.50 -23.76
C ILE A 32 13.74 -13.37 -25.03
N ASP A 33 13.28 -14.63 -25.03
CA ASP A 33 13.64 -15.63 -26.04
C ASP A 33 13.30 -15.23 -27.51
N HIS A 34 12.32 -14.36 -27.72
CA HIS A 34 11.92 -13.88 -29.06
C HIS A 34 12.58 -12.56 -29.51
N TYR A 35 13.49 -11.98 -28.73
CA TYR A 35 13.86 -10.56 -28.87
C TYR A 35 15.24 -10.29 -29.48
N ASN A 36 16.03 -11.33 -29.76
CA ASN A 36 17.39 -11.17 -30.32
C ASN A 36 17.44 -10.68 -31.79
N ASN A 37 16.32 -10.68 -32.53
CA ASN A 37 16.27 -10.38 -33.97
C ASN A 37 15.64 -9.00 -34.32
N ARG A 38 15.76 -8.00 -33.45
CA ARG A 38 15.08 -6.70 -33.63
C ARG A 38 15.93 -5.65 -34.33
N LYS A 39 15.25 -4.77 -35.08
CA LYS A 39 15.87 -3.61 -35.76
C LYS A 39 16.21 -2.44 -34.82
N LYS A 40 15.44 -2.28 -33.73
CA LYS A 40 15.68 -1.28 -32.68
C LYS A 40 16.17 -1.96 -31.40
N GLY A 41 17.03 -1.26 -30.66
CA GLY A 41 17.56 -1.72 -29.38
C GLY A 41 16.50 -1.67 -28.27
N LEU A 42 16.71 -2.47 -27.22
CA LEU A 42 15.88 -2.46 -26.02
C LEU A 42 16.33 -1.37 -25.04
N LEU A 43 15.36 -0.76 -24.36
CA LEU A 43 15.61 0.04 -23.17
C LEU A 43 15.43 -0.83 -21.92
N ILE A 44 16.53 -1.25 -21.31
CA ILE A 44 16.53 -2.09 -20.13
C ILE A 44 16.55 -1.19 -18.89
N ILE A 45 15.55 -1.31 -18.03
CA ILE A 45 15.48 -0.56 -16.76
C ILE A 45 15.68 -1.51 -15.58
N CYS A 46 16.48 -1.09 -14.58
CA CYS A 46 16.76 -1.92 -13.41
C CYS A 46 16.86 -1.08 -12.12
N ASN A 47 16.50 -1.66 -10.98
CA ASN A 47 16.79 -1.05 -9.66
C ASN A 47 18.30 -1.06 -9.38
N HIS A 48 18.76 -0.22 -8.46
CA HIS A 48 20.21 -0.06 -8.20
C HIS A 48 20.53 -0.05 -6.71
N LEU A 49 20.64 -1.22 -6.06
CA LEU A 49 20.88 -1.32 -4.60
C LEU A 49 22.37 -1.35 -4.22
N SER A 50 23.25 -1.74 -5.14
CA SER A 50 24.69 -1.88 -4.92
C SER A 50 25.50 -1.43 -6.15
N TYR A 51 26.80 -1.73 -6.19
CA TYR A 51 27.60 -1.59 -7.41
C TYR A 51 27.68 -2.90 -8.23
N LEU A 52 27.03 -3.98 -7.79
CA LEU A 52 27.04 -5.28 -8.46
C LEU A 52 26.02 -5.40 -9.59
N GLU A 53 25.01 -4.54 -9.66
CA GLU A 53 23.94 -4.66 -10.66
C GLU A 53 24.45 -4.56 -12.10
N PRO A 54 25.27 -3.57 -12.50
CA PRO A 54 25.83 -3.53 -13.85
C PRO A 54 26.61 -4.81 -14.26
N PRO A 55 27.57 -5.33 -13.46
CA PRO A 55 28.25 -6.57 -13.79
C PRO A 55 27.33 -7.78 -13.78
N LEU A 56 26.37 -7.88 -12.85
CA LEU A 56 25.40 -8.99 -12.81
C LEU A 56 24.55 -9.03 -14.08
N ILE A 57 24.01 -7.89 -14.51
CA ILE A 57 23.26 -7.79 -15.77
C ILE A 57 24.14 -8.22 -16.95
N SER A 58 25.39 -7.75 -17.01
CA SER A 58 26.33 -8.10 -18.08
C SER A 58 26.69 -9.59 -18.14
N MET A 59 26.65 -10.30 -17.00
CA MET A 59 27.02 -11.72 -16.90
C MET A 59 25.85 -12.68 -17.11
N PHE A 60 24.65 -12.29 -16.67
CA PHE A 60 23.52 -13.21 -16.54
C PHE A 60 22.37 -12.93 -17.51
N LEU A 61 22.30 -11.73 -18.10
CA LEU A 61 21.28 -11.44 -19.10
C LEU A 61 21.72 -12.02 -20.46
N PRO A 62 20.89 -12.83 -21.15
CA PRO A 62 21.23 -13.41 -22.45
C PRO A 62 21.07 -12.40 -23.61
N ILE A 63 21.46 -11.14 -23.38
CA ILE A 63 21.37 -10.04 -24.33
C ILE A 63 22.78 -9.48 -24.56
N TRP A 64 23.18 -9.39 -25.82
CA TRP A 64 24.49 -8.88 -26.20
C TRP A 64 24.49 -7.36 -26.42
N ASP A 65 25.69 -6.78 -26.51
CA ASP A 65 25.91 -5.36 -26.80
C ASP A 65 25.21 -4.38 -25.83
N LEU A 66 25.18 -4.74 -24.54
CA LEU A 66 24.65 -3.90 -23.47
C LEU A 66 25.51 -2.66 -23.28
N THR A 67 24.90 -1.49 -23.44
CA THR A 67 25.53 -0.19 -23.19
C THR A 67 24.93 0.44 -21.93
N PHE A 68 25.76 0.79 -20.95
CA PHE A 68 25.27 1.35 -19.69
C PHE A 68 25.31 2.87 -19.70
N ALA A 69 24.20 3.50 -19.32
CA ALA A 69 24.18 4.92 -18.97
C ALA A 69 24.72 5.12 -17.55
N ILE A 70 25.86 5.79 -17.41
CA ILE A 70 26.52 6.02 -16.11
C ILE A 70 26.69 7.51 -15.87
N ASN A 71 26.53 7.93 -14.61
CA ASN A 71 26.80 9.31 -14.21
C ASN A 71 28.31 9.63 -14.36
N PRO A 72 28.69 10.79 -14.93
CA PRO A 72 30.08 11.22 -15.07
C PRO A 72 30.91 11.11 -13.78
N HIS A 73 30.33 11.40 -12.61
CA HIS A 73 31.05 11.31 -11.34
C HIS A 73 31.47 9.89 -10.94
N ILE A 74 30.76 8.87 -11.45
CA ILE A 74 31.08 7.46 -11.19
C ILE A 74 32.13 6.97 -12.20
N SER A 75 32.07 7.41 -13.45
CA SER A 75 32.95 6.93 -14.52
C SER A 75 34.43 7.27 -14.30
N VAL A 76 34.73 8.34 -13.54
CA VAL A 76 36.10 8.76 -13.24
C VAL A 76 36.76 7.90 -12.14
N LYS A 77 35.98 7.20 -11.31
CA LYS A 77 36.49 6.42 -10.15
C LYS A 77 37.37 5.26 -10.59
N TRP A 78 38.55 5.14 -9.98
CA TRP A 78 39.58 4.17 -10.38
C TRP A 78 39.09 2.71 -10.39
N TRP A 79 38.27 2.33 -9.40
CA TRP A 79 37.74 0.97 -9.25
C TRP A 79 36.65 0.62 -10.29
N VAL A 80 36.05 1.62 -10.96
CA VAL A 80 35.06 1.42 -12.04
C VAL A 80 35.76 1.20 -13.39
N ARG A 81 36.97 1.74 -13.57
CA ARG A 81 37.72 1.70 -14.84
C ARG A 81 37.92 0.31 -15.45
N PRO A 82 38.18 -0.78 -14.67
CA PRO A 82 38.25 -2.12 -15.24
C PRO A 82 36.95 -2.55 -15.93
N PHE A 83 35.79 -2.23 -15.34
CA PHE A 83 34.48 -2.51 -15.93
C PHE A 83 34.24 -1.70 -17.21
N LEU A 84 34.61 -0.42 -17.23
CA LEU A 84 34.48 0.47 -18.41
C LEU A 84 35.30 -0.01 -19.62
N LYS A 85 36.39 -0.75 -19.40
CA LYS A 85 37.18 -1.34 -20.50
C LYS A 85 36.48 -2.54 -21.14
N ILE A 86 35.64 -3.23 -20.38
CA ILE A 86 34.98 -4.48 -20.79
C ILE A 86 33.65 -4.14 -21.48
N VAL A 87 32.85 -3.26 -20.90
CA VAL A 87 31.46 -2.98 -21.31
C VAL A 87 31.36 -1.56 -21.90
N PRO A 88 30.62 -1.34 -23.01
CA PRO A 88 30.41 0.01 -23.53
C PRO A 88 29.58 0.84 -22.54
N VAL A 89 29.98 2.10 -22.35
CA VAL A 89 29.36 3.02 -21.40
C VAL A 89 29.17 4.38 -22.05
N ILE A 90 28.01 4.98 -21.82
CA ILE A 90 27.71 6.36 -22.18
C ILE A 90 27.63 7.16 -20.89
N SER A 91 28.42 8.23 -20.81
CA SER A 91 28.35 9.17 -19.70
C SER A 91 27.14 10.07 -19.90
N VAL A 92 26.14 9.95 -19.03
CA VAL A 92 24.86 10.67 -19.15
C VAL A 92 24.71 11.59 -17.95
N ASP A 93 24.65 12.89 -18.22
CA ASP A 93 24.20 13.86 -17.23
C ASP A 93 22.68 14.07 -17.41
N PRO A 94 21.85 13.62 -16.44
CA PRO A 94 20.40 13.77 -16.53
C PRO A 94 19.94 15.24 -16.58
N ASN A 95 20.79 16.21 -16.22
CA ASN A 95 20.48 17.63 -16.28
C ASN A 95 20.73 18.25 -17.67
N HIS A 96 21.46 17.56 -18.56
CA HIS A 96 21.78 18.05 -19.89
C HIS A 96 21.05 17.27 -20.99
N ALA A 97 20.14 17.94 -21.70
CA ALA A 97 19.32 17.35 -22.76
C ALA A 97 20.14 16.76 -23.94
N SER A 98 21.38 17.21 -24.14
CA SER A 98 22.30 16.69 -25.17
C SER A 98 22.69 15.23 -24.92
N SER A 99 22.80 14.80 -23.66
CA SER A 99 23.18 13.45 -23.29
C SER A 99 22.07 12.43 -23.59
N LEU A 100 20.80 12.83 -23.46
CA LEU A 100 19.64 11.99 -23.77
C LEU A 100 19.50 11.73 -25.28
N LYS A 101 19.88 12.68 -26.14
CA LYS A 101 19.88 12.50 -27.61
C LYS A 101 20.82 11.38 -28.04
N ILE A 102 21.97 11.24 -27.38
CA ILE A 102 22.93 10.17 -27.66
C ILE A 102 22.29 8.81 -27.38
N LEU A 103 21.61 8.66 -26.24
CA LEU A 103 20.90 7.41 -25.90
C LEU A 103 19.82 7.06 -26.94
N ILE A 104 19.03 8.05 -27.36
CA ILE A 104 17.99 7.86 -28.39
C ILE A 104 18.62 7.35 -29.70
N ASN A 105 19.72 7.97 -30.14
CA ASN A 105 20.42 7.55 -31.36
C ASN A 105 20.97 6.12 -31.26
N TYR A 106 21.56 5.75 -30.12
CA TYR A 106 22.08 4.40 -29.91
C TYR A 106 20.97 3.34 -29.98
N ILE A 107 19.81 3.61 -29.38
CA ILE A 107 18.65 2.70 -29.49
C ILE A 107 18.18 2.56 -30.94
N ASN A 108 18.10 3.68 -31.68
CA ASN A 108 17.72 3.66 -33.09
C ASN A 108 18.72 2.90 -33.98
N LEU A 109 19.99 2.83 -33.57
CA LEU A 109 21.03 2.01 -34.21
C LEU A 109 21.01 0.53 -33.79
N GLY A 110 19.99 0.09 -33.04
CA GLY A 110 19.88 -1.30 -32.59
C GLY A 110 20.67 -1.63 -31.33
N LYS A 111 21.26 -0.64 -30.64
CA LYS A 111 22.04 -0.89 -29.41
C LYS A 111 21.14 -0.95 -28.18
N ASN A 112 21.35 -1.97 -27.35
CA ASN A 112 20.62 -2.17 -26.11
C ASN A 112 21.18 -1.24 -25.03
N ILE A 113 20.32 -0.46 -24.38
CA ILE A 113 20.73 0.51 -23.36
C ILE A 113 20.21 0.07 -22.01
N VAL A 114 21.08 0.01 -21.01
CA VAL A 114 20.72 -0.21 -19.61
C VAL A 114 20.72 1.14 -18.88
N ILE A 115 19.59 1.49 -18.27
CA ILE A 115 19.42 2.70 -17.45
C ILE A 115 18.91 2.29 -16.07
N PHE A 116 19.51 2.88 -15.03
CA PHE A 116 18.97 2.83 -13.67
C PHE A 116 18.09 4.06 -13.47
N PRO A 117 16.74 3.93 -13.49
CA PRO A 117 15.83 5.07 -13.52
C PRO A 117 15.88 5.93 -12.25
N GLU A 118 16.44 5.42 -11.15
CA GLU A 118 16.68 6.15 -9.90
C GLU A 118 17.81 7.20 -10.01
N GLY A 119 18.64 7.15 -11.06
CA GLY A 119 19.74 8.10 -11.29
C GLY A 119 20.93 7.99 -10.32
N ARG A 120 20.78 7.23 -9.24
CA ARG A 120 21.81 6.91 -8.26
C ARG A 120 21.52 5.54 -7.64
N THR A 121 22.56 4.92 -7.09
CA THR A 121 22.44 3.77 -6.18
C THR A 121 21.61 4.14 -4.94
N SER A 122 20.66 3.29 -4.57
CA SER A 122 19.76 3.46 -3.44
C SER A 122 20.50 3.50 -2.10
N THR A 123 19.95 4.31 -1.20
CA THR A 123 20.44 4.48 0.19
C THR A 123 19.36 4.18 1.23
N THR A 124 18.17 3.80 0.77
CA THR A 124 17.01 3.46 1.60
C THR A 124 16.64 1.98 1.49
N GLY A 125 16.92 1.34 0.35
CA GLY A 125 16.51 -0.04 0.07
C GLY A 125 15.15 -0.18 -0.60
N SER A 126 14.33 0.86 -0.51
CA SER A 126 13.08 1.01 -1.25
C SER A 126 13.31 1.46 -2.68
N LEU A 127 12.29 1.27 -3.52
CA LEU A 127 12.20 1.91 -4.84
C LEU A 127 12.21 3.43 -4.64
N MET A 128 13.19 4.11 -5.20
CA MET A 128 13.35 5.56 -5.10
C MET A 128 12.61 6.29 -6.21
N LYS A 129 12.63 7.64 -6.16
CA LYS A 129 12.13 8.49 -7.25
C LYS A 129 12.74 8.08 -8.58
N ILE A 130 11.86 7.71 -9.51
CA ILE A 130 12.20 7.50 -10.91
C ILE A 130 12.30 8.86 -11.59
N TYR A 131 13.43 9.11 -12.22
CA TYR A 131 13.68 10.32 -13.00
C TYR A 131 13.15 10.17 -14.42
N SER A 132 12.68 11.28 -14.98
CA SER A 132 12.09 11.34 -16.32
C SER A 132 13.07 11.04 -17.44
N GLY A 133 14.37 11.00 -17.18
CA GLY A 133 15.38 10.72 -18.21
C GLY A 133 15.13 9.41 -18.95
N ALA A 134 14.85 8.32 -18.22
CA ALA A 134 14.51 7.04 -18.83
C ALA A 134 13.19 7.14 -19.63
N SER A 135 12.18 7.81 -19.07
CA SER A 135 10.88 8.03 -19.72
C SER A 135 11.02 8.79 -21.03
N LEU A 136 11.82 9.85 -21.06
CA LEU A 136 12.08 10.67 -22.25
C LEU A 136 12.80 9.88 -23.34
N VAL A 137 13.76 9.04 -22.96
CA VAL A 137 14.44 8.15 -23.92
C VAL A 137 13.42 7.19 -24.54
N ALA A 138 12.56 6.56 -23.74
CA ALA A 138 11.51 5.67 -24.22
C ALA A 138 10.53 6.36 -25.18
N ILE A 139 10.02 7.54 -24.79
CA ILE A 139 9.07 8.34 -25.60
C ILE A 139 9.67 8.65 -26.97
N ASN A 140 10.88 9.21 -26.99
CA ASN A 140 11.45 9.77 -28.22
C ASN A 140 12.05 8.70 -29.14
N SER A 141 12.43 7.54 -28.62
CA SER A 141 12.93 6.42 -29.43
C SER A 141 11.82 5.44 -29.85
N GLY A 142 10.69 5.43 -29.15
CA GLY A 142 9.65 4.40 -29.27
C GLY A 142 10.17 3.02 -28.90
N ALA A 143 11.16 2.95 -27.99
CA ALA A 143 11.82 1.71 -27.61
C ALA A 143 10.92 0.85 -26.73
N ASP A 144 11.01 -0.46 -26.96
CA ASP A 144 10.46 -1.43 -26.05
C ASP A 144 11.30 -1.51 -24.78
N ILE A 145 10.62 -1.58 -23.64
CA ILE A 145 11.23 -1.54 -22.33
C ILE A 145 11.26 -2.94 -21.72
N LEU A 146 12.44 -3.34 -21.26
CA LEU A 146 12.64 -4.56 -20.47
C LEU A 146 12.91 -4.18 -19.01
N PRO A 147 11.93 -4.38 -18.11
CA PRO A 147 12.15 -4.13 -16.69
C PRO A 147 12.84 -5.33 -16.03
N ILE A 148 13.87 -5.05 -15.24
CA ILE A 148 14.64 -6.02 -14.46
C ILE A 148 14.63 -5.59 -13.00
N HIS A 149 14.58 -6.56 -12.10
CA HIS A 149 14.74 -6.30 -10.67
C HIS A 149 15.69 -7.30 -10.04
N ILE A 150 16.65 -6.78 -9.28
CA ILE A 150 17.70 -7.55 -8.62
C ILE A 150 17.56 -7.39 -7.11
N THR A 151 17.52 -8.51 -6.38
CA THR A 151 17.49 -8.56 -4.92
C THR A 151 18.64 -9.38 -4.36
N GLY A 152 18.96 -9.18 -3.08
CA GLY A 152 20.07 -9.82 -2.37
C GLY A 152 21.39 -9.06 -2.46
N THR A 153 21.51 -8.10 -3.37
CA THR A 153 22.69 -7.24 -3.50
C THR A 153 22.81 -6.23 -2.34
N GLU A 154 21.71 -5.94 -1.65
CA GLU A 154 21.70 -5.11 -0.44
C GLU A 154 22.47 -5.71 0.74
N ALA A 155 22.63 -7.04 0.78
CA ALA A 155 23.40 -7.75 1.79
C ALA A 155 24.91 -7.78 1.47
N SER A 156 25.29 -7.38 0.25
CA SER A 156 26.68 -7.44 -0.20
C SER A 156 27.54 -6.31 0.37
N PHE A 157 28.86 -6.52 0.42
CA PHE A 157 29.83 -5.48 0.81
C PHE A 157 29.80 -4.25 -0.12
N PHE A 158 29.37 -4.44 -1.37
CA PHE A 158 29.25 -3.40 -2.38
C PHE A 158 27.96 -2.59 -2.27
N SER A 159 27.08 -2.92 -1.32
CA SER A 159 25.90 -2.11 -1.03
C SER A 159 26.28 -0.77 -0.41
N ARG A 160 25.51 0.28 -0.72
CA ARG A 160 25.61 1.59 -0.09
C ARG A 160 24.75 1.75 1.16
N LEU A 161 24.04 0.70 1.56
CA LEU A 161 23.19 0.69 2.74
C LEU A 161 24.00 0.44 4.03
N LYS A 162 25.30 0.79 4.02
CA LYS A 162 26.24 0.59 5.13
C LYS A 162 25.69 1.22 6.41
N ASN A 163 25.66 0.43 7.49
CA ASN A 163 25.23 0.80 8.85
C ASN A 163 23.73 1.07 9.04
N LYS A 164 22.90 0.85 8.02
CA LYS A 164 21.44 1.04 8.09
C LYS A 164 20.63 -0.25 7.99
N ILE A 165 21.29 -1.39 7.79
CA ILE A 165 20.62 -2.68 7.74
C ILE A 165 21.18 -3.61 8.80
N SER A 166 20.27 -4.21 9.56
CA SER A 166 20.52 -5.36 10.42
C SER A 166 20.68 -6.65 9.59
N TYR A 167 21.65 -6.68 8.67
CA TYR A 167 22.05 -7.94 8.02
C TYR A 167 23.15 -8.62 8.85
N LYS A 168 23.10 -9.94 8.96
CA LYS A 168 24.32 -10.74 9.17
C LYS A 168 25.17 -10.56 7.92
N LYS A 169 26.08 -9.59 7.92
CA LYS A 169 27.04 -9.40 6.82
C LYS A 169 27.99 -10.59 6.79
N THR A 170 27.65 -11.63 6.03
CA THR A 170 28.56 -12.73 5.74
C THR A 170 29.23 -12.50 4.39
N PHE A 171 30.52 -12.84 4.32
CA PHE A 171 31.35 -12.69 3.11
C PHE A 171 30.95 -13.66 1.98
N LEU A 172 30.18 -14.71 2.30
CA LEU A 172 29.90 -15.86 1.45
C LEU A 172 28.42 -16.25 1.48
N TYR A 173 27.89 -16.72 0.35
CA TYR A 173 26.61 -17.44 0.22
C TYR A 173 25.31 -16.68 0.50
N HIS A 174 25.16 -15.45 -0.01
CA HIS A 174 23.84 -14.84 -0.14
C HIS A 174 23.18 -15.20 -1.49
N VAL A 175 21.84 -15.29 -1.48
CA VAL A 175 21.06 -15.55 -2.69
C VAL A 175 20.85 -14.23 -3.43
N ILE A 176 21.34 -14.15 -4.66
CA ILE A 176 21.06 -13.03 -5.57
C ILE A 176 19.95 -13.49 -6.50
N ASN A 177 18.82 -12.79 -6.52
CA ASN A 177 17.73 -13.10 -7.44
C ASN A 177 17.66 -12.03 -8.52
N ILE A 178 17.63 -12.46 -9.77
CA ILE A 178 17.47 -11.61 -10.95
C ILE A 178 16.11 -11.94 -11.57
N TYR A 179 15.20 -10.98 -11.52
CA TYR A 179 13.86 -11.08 -12.09
C TYR A 179 13.79 -10.29 -13.38
N ILE A 180 13.39 -10.97 -14.44
CA ILE A 180 13.24 -10.41 -15.78
C ILE A 180 11.75 -10.29 -16.06
N GLY A 181 11.27 -9.06 -16.20
CA GLY A 181 9.86 -8.77 -16.44
C GLY A 181 9.46 -8.95 -17.90
N LYS A 182 8.17 -8.76 -18.17
CA LYS A 182 7.64 -8.74 -19.54
C LYS A 182 8.03 -7.44 -20.22
N ILE A 183 8.36 -7.54 -21.51
CA ILE A 183 8.65 -6.38 -22.33
C ILE A 183 7.35 -5.66 -22.65
N PHE A 184 7.39 -4.33 -22.63
CA PHE A 184 6.22 -3.50 -22.95
C PHE A 184 6.65 -2.24 -23.71
N ASN A 185 5.73 -1.70 -24.51
CA ASN A 185 5.89 -0.40 -25.15
C ASN A 185 4.95 0.62 -24.48
N ILE A 186 5.46 1.81 -24.18
CA ILE A 186 4.67 2.86 -23.51
C ILE A 186 3.93 3.76 -24.53
N THR A 187 4.33 3.72 -25.81
CA THR A 187 3.82 4.63 -26.86
C THR A 187 2.57 4.14 -27.59
N GLU A 188 2.11 2.90 -27.37
CA GLU A 188 0.94 2.38 -28.06
C GLU A 188 -0.38 2.98 -27.51
N ASN A 189 -1.23 3.48 -28.41
CA ASN A 189 -2.66 3.80 -28.21
C ASN A 189 -3.03 4.91 -27.22
N ARG A 190 -2.28 6.03 -27.13
CA ARG A 190 -2.66 7.15 -26.26
C ARG A 190 -2.57 8.52 -26.93
N VAL A 191 -3.68 9.26 -26.90
CA VAL A 191 -3.76 10.67 -27.33
C VAL A 191 -3.59 11.55 -26.09
N PHE A 192 -2.66 12.50 -26.14
CA PHE A 192 -2.39 13.45 -25.05
C PHE A 192 -2.53 14.88 -25.56
N ASN A 193 -3.08 15.76 -24.73
CA ASN A 193 -3.29 17.17 -25.10
C ASN A 193 -2.01 17.99 -24.93
N SER A 194 -1.12 17.57 -24.03
CA SER A 194 0.15 18.27 -23.78
C SER A 194 1.36 17.35 -23.64
N ARG A 195 2.55 17.85 -24.01
CA ARG A 195 3.83 17.16 -23.75
C ARG A 195 4.08 16.93 -22.25
N LYS A 196 3.48 17.75 -21.38
CA LYS A 196 3.61 17.61 -19.92
C LYS A 196 2.80 16.42 -19.42
N GLU A 197 1.55 16.27 -19.85
CA GLU A 197 0.72 15.10 -19.55
C GLU A 197 1.38 13.82 -20.04
N LEU A 198 1.87 13.82 -21.29
CA LEU A 198 2.58 12.68 -21.85
C LEU A 198 3.78 12.29 -20.97
N ARG A 199 4.61 13.25 -20.55
CA ARG A 199 5.75 12.96 -19.65
C ARG A 199 5.31 12.38 -18.31
N ASN A 200 4.25 12.94 -17.71
CA ASN A 200 3.74 12.49 -16.41
C ASN A 200 3.15 11.08 -16.49
N ASP A 201 2.36 10.78 -17.52
CA ASP A 201 1.79 9.44 -17.71
C ASP A 201 2.90 8.39 -17.88
N PHE A 202 3.93 8.68 -18.69
CA PHE A 202 5.06 7.77 -18.88
C PHE A 202 5.88 7.56 -17.60
N LEU A 203 6.06 8.61 -16.77
CA LEU A 203 6.67 8.49 -15.45
C LEU A 203 5.87 7.55 -14.55
N VAL A 204 4.55 7.70 -14.52
CA VAL A 204 3.65 6.82 -13.77
C VAL A 204 3.73 5.38 -14.28
N GLN A 205 3.78 5.17 -15.60
CA GLN A 205 3.93 3.83 -16.19
C GLN A 205 5.28 3.18 -15.85
N MET A 206 6.38 3.93 -15.91
CA MET A 206 7.69 3.43 -15.49
C MET A 206 7.71 3.07 -14.00
N HIS A 207 7.09 3.90 -13.16
CA HIS A 207 6.93 3.59 -11.75
C HIS A 207 6.11 2.32 -11.54
N ARG A 208 4.96 2.18 -12.21
CA ARG A 208 4.15 0.97 -12.15
C ARG A 208 4.92 -0.27 -12.58
N ALA A 209 5.69 -0.20 -13.67
CA ALA A 209 6.52 -1.31 -14.11
C ALA A 209 7.57 -1.70 -13.06
N MET A 210 8.25 -0.72 -12.46
CA MET A 210 9.23 -0.98 -11.40
C MET A 210 8.59 -1.52 -10.11
N SER A 211 7.46 -0.96 -9.67
CA SER A 211 6.69 -1.47 -8.52
C SER A 211 6.21 -2.91 -8.77
N GLN A 212 5.73 -3.20 -9.99
CA GLN A 212 5.32 -4.53 -10.37
C GLN A 212 6.51 -5.50 -10.33
N MET A 213 7.70 -5.07 -10.72
CA MET A 213 8.89 -5.91 -10.59
C MET A 213 9.25 -6.19 -9.13
N VAL A 214 9.12 -5.21 -8.22
CA VAL A 214 9.29 -5.45 -6.78
C VAL A 214 8.28 -6.51 -6.30
N PHE A 215 7.02 -6.40 -6.71
CA PHE A 215 5.98 -7.38 -6.36
C PHE A 215 6.28 -8.78 -6.89
N LEU A 216 6.62 -8.90 -8.19
CA LEU A 216 6.94 -10.18 -8.84
C LEU A 216 8.22 -10.82 -8.30
N SER A 217 9.15 -10.02 -7.77
CA SER A 217 10.39 -10.50 -7.17
C SER A 217 10.20 -11.23 -5.84
N PHE A 218 9.04 -11.08 -5.20
CA PHE A 218 8.83 -11.70 -3.91
C PHE A 218 8.51 -13.19 -4.07
N LYS A 219 9.27 -14.04 -3.37
CA LYS A 219 9.04 -15.48 -3.35
C LYS A 219 7.75 -15.74 -2.59
N LYS A 220 6.80 -16.42 -3.22
CA LYS A 220 5.53 -16.80 -2.58
C LYS A 220 5.81 -17.99 -1.67
N HIS A 221 5.64 -17.82 -0.37
CA HIS A 221 5.81 -18.89 0.61
C HIS A 221 4.46 -19.53 0.92
N GLY A 222 4.45 -20.60 1.72
CA GLY A 222 3.24 -21.22 2.24
C GLY A 222 2.54 -20.29 3.22
N ASN A 223 2.35 -20.74 4.46
CA ASN A 223 1.71 -19.91 5.49
C ASN A 223 2.59 -18.72 5.95
N ILE A 224 1.99 -17.77 6.69
CA ILE A 224 2.72 -16.59 7.21
C ILE A 224 3.89 -16.95 8.15
N PHE A 225 3.82 -18.09 8.84
CA PHE A 225 4.91 -18.54 9.73
C PHE A 225 6.15 -18.97 8.95
N SER A 226 5.96 -19.60 7.78
CA SER A 226 7.09 -19.98 6.91
C SER A 226 7.87 -18.75 6.42
N VAL A 227 7.18 -17.65 6.14
CA VAL A 227 7.83 -16.37 5.78
C VAL A 227 8.63 -15.84 6.96
N LEU A 228 8.02 -15.81 8.15
CA LEU A 228 8.68 -15.38 9.38
C LEU A 228 9.97 -16.18 9.64
N LEU A 229 9.93 -17.50 9.46
CA LEU A 229 11.10 -18.36 9.59
C LEU A 229 12.18 -18.01 8.55
N GLU A 230 11.81 -17.87 7.28
CA GLU A 230 12.78 -17.50 6.22
C GLU A 230 13.40 -16.10 6.46
N GLU A 231 12.62 -15.12 6.92
CA GLU A 231 13.14 -13.79 7.25
C GLU A 231 14.00 -13.80 8.52
N SER A 232 13.68 -14.64 9.51
CA SER A 232 14.47 -14.78 10.74
C SER A 232 15.89 -15.29 10.49
N LEU A 233 16.09 -16.15 9.47
CA LEU A 233 17.40 -16.67 9.09
C LEU A 233 18.32 -15.57 8.54
N LYS A 234 17.75 -14.48 8.01
CA LYS A 234 18.47 -13.34 7.42
C LYS A 234 18.80 -12.25 8.43
N TYR A 235 18.20 -12.30 9.63
CA TYR A 235 18.30 -11.27 10.67
C TYR A 235 19.15 -11.74 11.88
N PRO A 236 19.79 -10.83 12.64
CA PRO A 236 20.39 -11.17 13.92
C PRO A 236 19.35 -11.73 14.90
N THR A 237 19.60 -12.92 15.45
CA THR A 237 18.62 -13.66 16.26
C THR A 237 18.21 -12.98 17.57
N ASN A 238 19.05 -12.09 18.09
CA ASN A 238 18.89 -11.47 19.40
C ASN A 238 18.42 -10.00 19.34
N GLN A 239 18.22 -9.44 18.15
CA GLN A 239 17.69 -8.09 18.01
C GLN A 239 16.17 -8.09 18.10
N GLY A 240 15.63 -7.12 18.84
CA GLY A 240 14.19 -6.94 18.98
C GLY A 240 13.54 -6.48 17.67
N ILE A 241 12.40 -7.07 17.32
CA ILE A 241 11.72 -6.85 16.04
C ILE A 241 10.25 -6.48 16.20
N LEU A 242 9.61 -6.93 17.28
CA LEU A 242 8.22 -6.65 17.55
C LEU A 242 8.07 -6.32 19.02
N GLY A 243 7.30 -5.29 19.33
CA GLY A 243 7.02 -4.94 20.70
C GLY A 243 5.59 -4.53 20.96
N ASP A 244 5.25 -4.61 22.24
CA ASP A 244 4.06 -4.02 22.85
C ASP A 244 4.55 -3.20 24.04
N LYS A 245 4.19 -1.92 24.09
CA LYS A 245 4.69 -0.94 25.07
C LYS A 245 6.22 -0.98 25.16
N ASP A 246 6.78 -1.36 26.32
CA ASP A 246 8.22 -1.45 26.55
C ASP A 246 8.82 -2.83 26.25
N ASN A 247 7.98 -3.84 26.04
CA ASN A 247 8.42 -5.21 25.80
C ASN A 247 8.76 -5.39 24.32
N LEU A 248 10.05 -5.48 24.00
CA LEU A 248 10.53 -5.75 22.65
C LEU A 248 11.09 -7.19 22.57
N VAL A 249 10.55 -7.99 21.65
CA VAL A 249 10.91 -9.39 21.46
C VAL A 249 11.67 -9.61 20.15
N SER A 250 12.63 -10.53 20.17
CA SER A 250 13.39 -10.92 18.99
C SER A 250 12.68 -11.99 18.18
N TYR A 251 13.14 -12.24 16.95
CA TYR A 251 12.65 -13.37 16.14
C TYR A 251 12.77 -14.71 16.87
N GLN A 252 13.87 -14.96 17.58
CA GLN A 252 14.06 -16.21 18.33
C GLN A 252 12.99 -16.38 19.41
N LYS A 253 12.72 -15.32 20.18
CA LYS A 253 11.65 -15.33 21.18
C LYS A 253 10.32 -15.58 20.47
N LEU A 254 9.96 -14.73 19.51
CA LEU A 254 8.68 -14.82 18.80
C LEU A 254 8.41 -16.23 18.26
N MET A 255 9.40 -16.85 17.59
CA MET A 255 9.31 -18.23 17.11
C MET A 255 9.10 -19.25 18.23
N THR A 256 9.83 -19.11 19.34
CA THR A 256 9.74 -20.02 20.48
C THR A 256 8.37 -19.92 21.16
N TYR A 257 7.88 -18.70 21.41
CA TYR A 257 6.55 -18.46 21.98
C TYR A 257 5.46 -19.02 21.07
N SER A 258 5.53 -18.78 19.75
CA SER A 258 4.57 -19.35 18.79
C SER A 258 4.54 -20.89 18.81
N LEU A 259 5.69 -21.56 18.96
CA LEU A 259 5.73 -23.02 19.06
C LEU A 259 5.14 -23.54 20.37
N CYS A 260 5.37 -22.84 21.48
CA CYS A 260 4.81 -23.20 22.78
C CYS A 260 3.28 -23.01 22.79
N TYR A 261 2.80 -21.88 22.27
CA TYR A 261 1.36 -21.62 22.07
C TYR A 261 0.73 -22.71 21.20
N CYS A 262 1.40 -23.10 20.12
CA CYS A 262 0.93 -24.18 19.23
C CYS A 262 0.78 -25.51 19.98
N LYS A 263 1.75 -25.88 20.83
CA LYS A 263 1.67 -27.10 21.64
C LYS A 263 0.48 -27.06 22.60
N PHE A 264 0.24 -25.93 23.26
CA PHE A 264 -0.81 -25.79 24.27
C PHE A 264 -2.22 -25.70 23.66
N ILE A 265 -2.42 -24.83 22.67
CA ILE A 265 -3.74 -24.63 22.00
C ILE A 265 -4.30 -25.95 21.47
N PHE A 266 -3.42 -26.83 20.96
CA PHE A 266 -3.82 -28.09 20.35
C PHE A 266 -3.56 -29.33 21.25
N GLN A 267 -3.25 -29.15 22.53
CA GLN A 267 -2.95 -30.26 23.44
C GLN A 267 -4.18 -31.14 23.70
N PHE A 268 -5.39 -30.57 23.65
CA PHE A 268 -6.61 -31.23 24.11
C PHE A 268 -7.74 -31.27 23.07
N VAL A 269 -7.53 -30.72 21.88
CA VAL A 269 -8.61 -30.57 20.89
C VAL A 269 -8.18 -31.04 19.51
N ARG A 270 -8.83 -32.11 19.03
CA ARG A 270 -8.87 -32.48 17.61
C ARG A 270 -10.20 -32.02 17.03
N SER A 271 -10.28 -30.75 16.64
CA SER A 271 -11.47 -30.24 15.97
C SER A 271 -11.51 -30.71 14.52
N LYS A 272 -12.69 -31.08 14.02
CA LYS A 272 -12.97 -31.23 12.58
C LYS A 272 -13.00 -29.88 11.86
N SER A 273 -13.35 -28.79 12.57
CA SER A 273 -13.28 -27.44 12.02
C SER A 273 -11.83 -26.97 12.02
N ASN A 274 -11.31 -26.65 10.82
CA ASN A 274 -9.97 -26.13 10.62
C ASN A 274 -9.89 -24.62 10.92
N ILE A 275 -10.70 -24.11 11.86
CA ILE A 275 -10.77 -22.69 12.24
C ILE A 275 -10.64 -22.58 13.76
N VAL A 276 -9.77 -21.67 14.21
CA VAL A 276 -9.60 -21.31 15.62
C VAL A 276 -9.95 -19.83 15.77
N ALA A 277 -10.80 -19.52 16.75
CA ALA A 277 -11.13 -18.14 17.08
C ALA A 277 -10.13 -17.55 18.08
N ILE A 278 -9.82 -16.27 17.93
CA ILE A 278 -8.94 -15.51 18.81
C ILE A 278 -9.69 -14.26 19.25
N LEU A 279 -9.85 -14.09 20.55
CA LEU A 279 -10.39 -12.88 21.17
C LEU A 279 -9.32 -12.33 22.12
N LEU A 280 -8.44 -11.50 21.55
CA LEU A 280 -7.32 -10.87 22.25
C LEU A 280 -7.17 -9.44 21.75
N ASP A 281 -6.69 -8.56 22.63
CA ASP A 281 -6.28 -7.20 22.28
C ASP A 281 -5.03 -7.19 21.39
N ASN A 282 -4.72 -6.01 20.85
CA ASN A 282 -3.47 -5.72 20.17
C ASN A 282 -2.27 -5.90 21.11
N SER A 283 -1.72 -7.11 21.15
CA SER A 283 -0.62 -7.50 22.03
C SER A 283 0.32 -8.54 21.38
N LEU A 284 1.42 -8.87 22.04
CA LEU A 284 2.34 -9.92 21.59
C LEU A 284 1.68 -11.32 21.61
N GLU A 285 0.79 -11.58 22.57
CA GLU A 285 0.07 -12.85 22.71
C GLU A 285 -0.87 -13.13 21.54
N LEU A 286 -1.50 -12.08 20.98
CA LEU A 286 -2.28 -12.18 19.75
C LEU A 286 -1.39 -12.65 18.60
N ILE A 287 -0.22 -12.04 18.42
CA ILE A 287 0.72 -12.39 17.36
C ILE A 287 1.27 -13.82 17.55
N TYR A 288 1.60 -14.21 18.77
CA TYR A 288 2.01 -15.59 19.07
C TYR A 288 0.93 -16.59 18.69
N SER A 289 -0.33 -16.30 19.01
CA SER A 289 -1.50 -17.13 18.68
C SER A 289 -1.72 -17.24 17.16
N ILE A 290 -1.60 -16.13 16.42
CA ILE A 290 -1.72 -16.10 14.96
C ILE A 290 -0.70 -17.05 14.30
N PHE A 291 0.56 -16.99 14.75
CA PHE A 291 1.62 -17.86 14.25
C PHE A 291 1.49 -19.31 14.72
N ALA A 292 1.07 -19.52 15.97
CA ALA A 292 0.81 -20.84 16.56
C ALA A 292 -0.28 -21.63 15.81
N ILE A 293 -1.35 -20.95 15.41
CA ILE A 293 -2.45 -21.56 14.64
C ILE A 293 -1.99 -21.85 13.20
N SER A 294 -1.21 -20.94 12.62
CA SER A 294 -0.63 -21.13 11.28
C SER A 294 0.27 -22.37 11.20
N LEU A 295 1.04 -22.64 12.26
CA LEU A 295 1.90 -23.83 12.39
C LEU A 295 1.15 -25.17 12.26
N LYS A 296 -0.14 -25.21 12.60
CA LYS A 296 -0.97 -26.42 12.48
C LYS A 296 -1.77 -26.49 11.18
N GLY A 297 -1.69 -25.49 10.32
CA GLY A 297 -2.50 -25.45 9.10
C GLY A 297 -3.94 -24.96 9.31
N TYR A 298 -4.25 -24.39 10.48
CA TYR A 298 -5.59 -23.89 10.81
C TYR A 298 -5.79 -22.43 10.36
N ARG A 299 -7.04 -22.06 10.14
CA ARG A 299 -7.49 -20.71 9.81
C ARG A 299 -7.75 -19.92 11.11
N LYS A 300 -7.51 -18.61 11.06
CA LYS A 300 -7.63 -17.72 12.21
C LYS A 300 -8.87 -16.86 12.07
N PHE A 301 -9.78 -16.89 13.04
CA PHE A 301 -10.89 -15.94 13.12
C PHE A 301 -10.65 -14.97 14.26
N ILE A 302 -10.20 -13.75 13.96
CA ILE A 302 -9.89 -12.75 14.98
C ILE A 302 -11.16 -11.95 15.26
N LEU A 303 -11.65 -12.05 16.48
CA LEU A 303 -12.89 -11.43 16.91
C LEU A 303 -12.66 -9.98 17.35
N ASN A 304 -13.65 -9.12 17.09
CA ASN A 304 -13.65 -7.75 17.60
C ASN A 304 -14.13 -7.73 19.06
N ILE A 305 -13.34 -7.12 19.93
CA ILE A 305 -13.56 -7.00 21.37
C ILE A 305 -14.74 -6.08 21.69
N ALA A 306 -15.09 -5.17 20.78
CA ALA A 306 -16.26 -4.30 20.91
C ALA A 306 -17.60 -5.05 20.79
N ASN A 307 -17.59 -6.33 20.41
CA ASN A 307 -18.82 -7.13 20.30
C ASN A 307 -19.23 -7.71 21.65
N LYS A 308 -20.54 -7.76 21.90
CA LYS A 308 -21.10 -8.43 23.09
C LYS A 308 -20.85 -9.94 23.09
N SER A 309 -20.74 -10.52 24.28
CA SER A 309 -20.57 -11.97 24.51
C SER A 309 -21.49 -12.84 23.64
N GLU A 310 -22.77 -12.50 23.55
CA GLU A 310 -23.78 -13.25 22.80
C GLU A 310 -23.48 -13.28 21.30
N ASN A 311 -23.09 -12.14 20.72
CA ASN A 311 -22.75 -12.02 19.30
C ASN A 311 -21.49 -12.81 18.98
N VAL A 312 -20.48 -12.73 19.86
CA VAL A 312 -19.24 -13.50 19.73
C VAL A 312 -19.55 -15.00 19.68
N ILE A 313 -20.28 -15.51 20.67
CA ILE A 313 -20.61 -16.93 20.75
C ILE A 313 -21.52 -17.36 19.58
N GLY A 314 -22.48 -16.52 19.18
CA GLY A 314 -23.31 -16.75 18.01
C GLY A 314 -22.49 -16.96 16.73
N SER A 315 -21.47 -16.12 16.50
CA SER A 315 -20.54 -16.28 15.38
C SER A 315 -19.76 -17.59 15.45
N LEU A 316 -19.31 -18.01 16.63
CA LEU A 316 -18.58 -19.27 16.81
C LEU A 316 -19.45 -20.49 16.52
N VAL A 317 -20.70 -20.47 16.97
CA VAL A 317 -21.67 -21.54 16.71
C VAL A 317 -21.98 -21.64 15.22
N ASN A 318 -22.25 -20.50 14.56
CA ASN A 318 -22.55 -20.46 13.14
C ASN A 318 -21.40 -21.02 12.27
N LEU A 319 -20.15 -20.75 12.67
CA LEU A 319 -18.96 -21.26 11.97
C LEU A 319 -18.49 -22.63 12.49
N GLN A 320 -19.22 -23.26 13.42
CA GLN A 320 -18.87 -24.54 14.05
C GLN A 320 -17.45 -24.54 14.67
N ILE A 321 -17.03 -23.39 15.21
CA ILE A 321 -15.73 -23.23 15.85
C ILE A 321 -15.79 -23.84 17.25
N LYS A 322 -14.78 -24.64 17.59
CA LYS A 322 -14.69 -25.37 18.86
C LYS A 322 -13.62 -24.86 19.81
N ILE A 323 -12.74 -23.98 19.34
CA ILE A 323 -11.63 -23.45 20.14
C ILE A 323 -11.68 -21.93 20.10
N LEU A 324 -11.71 -21.31 21.28
CA LEU A 324 -11.58 -19.87 21.48
C LEU A 324 -10.32 -19.60 22.31
N VAL A 325 -9.37 -18.87 21.76
CA VAL A 325 -8.18 -18.40 22.49
C VAL A 325 -8.45 -16.99 23.02
N THR A 326 -8.27 -16.78 24.33
CA THR A 326 -8.53 -15.48 24.97
C THR A 326 -7.66 -15.26 26.22
N SER A 327 -7.87 -14.15 26.94
CA SER A 327 -7.16 -13.77 28.16
C SER A 327 -8.15 -13.57 29.30
N LYS A 328 -7.84 -14.11 30.47
CA LYS A 328 -8.66 -13.90 31.69
C LYS A 328 -8.74 -12.41 32.03
N LYS A 329 -7.59 -11.72 31.99
CA LYS A 329 -7.51 -10.27 32.26
C LYS A 329 -8.39 -9.45 31.32
N LEU A 330 -8.47 -9.85 30.05
CA LEU A 330 -9.30 -9.16 29.05
C LEU A 330 -10.79 -9.33 29.38
N LEU A 331 -11.22 -10.56 29.68
CA LEU A 331 -12.61 -10.83 30.03
C LEU A 331 -13.04 -10.12 31.32
N ASP A 332 -12.13 -9.98 32.29
CA ASP A 332 -12.39 -9.24 33.53
C ASP A 332 -12.52 -7.72 33.26
N PHE A 333 -11.71 -7.18 32.35
CA PHE A 333 -11.67 -5.76 32.02
C PHE A 333 -12.92 -5.28 31.26
N TYR A 334 -13.43 -6.10 30.33
CA TYR A 334 -14.57 -5.73 29.49
C TYR A 334 -15.87 -6.33 30.00
N SER A 335 -16.74 -5.49 30.57
CA SER A 335 -18.06 -5.91 31.12
C SER A 335 -18.89 -6.70 30.11
N ASP A 336 -18.88 -6.31 28.85
CA ASP A 336 -19.65 -6.94 27.77
C ASP A 336 -19.16 -8.37 27.42
N LEU A 337 -17.99 -8.77 27.92
CA LEU A 337 -17.34 -10.06 27.65
C LEU A 337 -17.33 -11.01 28.86
N GLN A 338 -17.77 -10.57 30.04
CA GLN A 338 -17.71 -11.39 31.27
C GLN A 338 -18.46 -12.72 31.16
N ASN A 339 -19.57 -12.74 30.43
CA ASN A 339 -20.42 -13.94 30.27
C ASN A 339 -19.90 -14.93 29.21
N ILE A 340 -18.78 -14.62 28.53
CA ILE A 340 -18.25 -15.50 27.46
C ILE A 340 -17.90 -16.88 27.98
N SER A 341 -17.33 -16.99 29.17
CA SER A 341 -16.89 -18.26 29.74
C SER A 341 -18.06 -19.24 29.89
N ASP A 342 -19.16 -18.78 30.49
CA ASP A 342 -20.35 -19.59 30.72
C ASP A 342 -21.07 -19.94 29.41
N LEU A 343 -21.21 -18.97 28.51
CA LEU A 343 -21.85 -19.17 27.22
C LEU A 343 -21.05 -20.15 26.34
N ALA A 344 -19.72 -20.04 26.31
CA ALA A 344 -18.86 -20.97 25.57
C ALA A 344 -18.99 -22.41 26.08
N LEU A 345 -18.98 -22.60 27.40
CA LEU A 345 -19.18 -23.91 28.03
C LEU A 345 -20.55 -24.50 27.65
N SER A 346 -21.62 -23.71 27.68
CA SER A 346 -22.97 -24.15 27.31
C SER A 346 -23.08 -24.63 25.85
N LYS A 347 -22.24 -24.11 24.95
CA LYS A 347 -22.20 -24.46 23.53
C LYS A 347 -21.12 -25.48 23.18
N GLY A 348 -20.41 -26.01 24.17
CA GLY A 348 -19.33 -26.98 23.97
C GLY A 348 -18.16 -26.39 23.18
N ILE A 349 -17.79 -25.14 23.47
CA ILE A 349 -16.62 -24.45 22.95
C ILE A 349 -15.54 -24.47 24.03
N THR A 350 -14.35 -24.96 23.69
CA THR A 350 -13.20 -24.98 24.59
C THR A 350 -12.51 -23.63 24.59
N ILE A 351 -12.37 -23.02 25.77
CA ILE A 351 -11.59 -21.81 25.95
C ILE A 351 -10.15 -22.17 26.31
N VAL A 352 -9.20 -21.52 25.64
CA VAL A 352 -7.77 -21.59 25.94
C VAL A 352 -7.33 -20.22 26.41
N TYR A 353 -6.94 -20.13 27.68
CA TYR A 353 -6.42 -18.88 28.25
C TYR A 353 -4.92 -18.76 27.99
N VAL A 354 -4.48 -17.60 27.50
CA VAL A 354 -3.06 -17.34 27.21
C VAL A 354 -2.20 -17.34 28.49
N GLU A 355 -2.78 -16.97 29.63
CA GLU A 355 -2.10 -16.98 30.93
C GLU A 355 -1.74 -18.39 31.41
N ASP A 356 -2.46 -19.41 30.96
CA ASP A 356 -2.24 -20.81 31.37
C ASP A 356 -1.08 -21.46 30.58
N ILE A 357 -0.51 -20.75 29.59
CA ILE A 357 0.62 -21.21 28.77
C ILE A 357 1.92 -21.02 29.54
N ILE A 358 2.32 -22.04 30.30
CA ILE A 358 3.57 -22.03 31.07
C ILE A 358 4.76 -22.40 30.16
N LEU A 359 5.76 -21.51 30.10
CA LEU A 359 6.98 -21.73 29.33
C LEU A 359 8.07 -22.36 30.19
N ARG A 360 8.40 -23.63 29.94
CA ARG A 360 9.53 -24.29 30.62
C ARG A 360 10.81 -24.09 29.82
N LYS A 361 11.95 -24.04 30.51
CA LYS A 361 13.29 -23.95 29.87
C LYS A 361 13.53 -25.09 28.86
N ILE A 362 12.97 -26.28 29.11
CA ILE A 362 13.08 -27.43 28.20
C ILE A 362 12.34 -27.18 26.87
N ASP A 363 11.19 -26.49 26.91
CA ASP A 363 10.43 -26.17 25.69
C ASP A 363 11.24 -25.23 24.79
N HIS A 364 12.04 -24.30 25.35
CA HIS A 364 12.95 -23.47 24.55
C HIS A 364 13.96 -24.31 23.76
N ILE A 365 14.58 -25.31 24.39
CA ILE A 365 15.60 -26.16 23.76
C ILE A 365 14.98 -27.03 22.66
N LEU A 366 13.81 -27.63 22.94
CA LEU A 366 13.06 -28.46 21.98
C LEU A 366 12.54 -27.65 20.78
N CYS A 367 12.15 -26.39 21.01
CA CYS A 367 11.71 -25.51 19.93
C CYS A 367 12.87 -25.09 19.03
N LEU A 368 14.03 -24.78 19.62
CA LEU A 368 15.24 -24.47 18.87
C LEU A 368 15.69 -25.65 18.00
N SER A 369 15.66 -26.89 18.51
CA SER A 369 16.03 -28.07 17.71
C SER A 369 15.09 -28.28 16.52
N LYS A 370 13.78 -28.07 16.70
CA LYS A 370 12.78 -28.10 15.61
C LYS A 370 12.98 -27.00 14.56
N MET A 371 13.51 -25.84 14.94
CA MET A 371 13.85 -24.79 13.97
C MET A 371 14.97 -25.24 13.02
N PHE A 372 15.96 -26.01 13.52
CA PHE A 372 17.06 -26.53 12.69
C PHE A 372 16.66 -27.71 11.81
N SER A 373 15.65 -28.51 12.21
CA SER A 373 15.16 -29.63 11.39
C SER A 373 14.31 -29.19 10.18
N GLY A 374 13.93 -27.91 10.10
CA GLY A 374 13.05 -27.39 9.05
C GLY A 374 11.58 -27.77 9.26
N PHE A 375 10.68 -26.91 8.79
CA PHE A 375 9.24 -27.21 8.72
C PHE A 375 8.91 -27.68 7.31
N ASN A 376 8.60 -28.98 7.16
CA ASN A 376 8.17 -29.54 5.88
C ASN A 376 6.73 -29.15 5.58
N ASN A 377 6.47 -28.62 4.38
CA ASN A 377 5.17 -28.36 3.76
C ASN A 377 4.04 -28.02 4.75
N LEU A 378 4.03 -26.79 5.25
CA LEU A 378 2.89 -26.24 5.95
C LEU A 378 1.77 -25.99 4.92
N ASP A 379 0.58 -26.56 5.19
CA ASP A 379 -0.59 -26.54 4.30
C ASP A 379 -0.90 -25.15 3.70
N ASN A 380 -1.26 -25.14 2.42
CA ASN A 380 -1.56 -23.92 1.66
C ASN A 380 -2.94 -23.30 1.97
N ASN A 381 -3.77 -23.94 2.80
CA ASN A 381 -5.15 -23.50 3.07
C ASN A 381 -5.31 -22.75 4.41
N THR A 382 -4.22 -22.18 4.91
CA THR A 382 -4.22 -21.26 6.05
C THR A 382 -4.63 -19.86 5.62
N GLY A 383 -5.18 -19.10 6.57
CA GLY A 383 -5.60 -17.73 6.32
C GLY A 383 -6.35 -17.12 7.49
N PHE A 384 -7.03 -16.02 7.21
CA PHE A 384 -7.81 -15.23 8.15
C PHE A 384 -9.27 -15.21 7.71
N VAL A 385 -10.17 -15.33 8.67
CA VAL A 385 -11.60 -15.13 8.50
C VAL A 385 -11.94 -13.75 9.08
N PHE A 386 -12.75 -12.97 8.38
CA PHE A 386 -13.25 -11.67 8.83
C PHE A 386 -14.77 -11.59 8.65
N SER A 387 -15.45 -10.85 9.53
CA SER A 387 -16.86 -10.49 9.34
C SER A 387 -16.99 -9.37 8.30
N ASN A 388 -17.99 -9.46 7.42
CA ASN A 388 -18.35 -8.36 6.50
C ASN A 388 -19.53 -7.53 7.06
N SER A 389 -19.80 -6.36 6.47
CA SER A 389 -20.89 -5.46 6.92
C SER A 389 -22.28 -6.05 6.71
N GLN A 390 -22.42 -7.03 5.82
CA GLN A 390 -23.69 -7.72 5.54
C GLN A 390 -23.98 -8.88 6.51
N GLY A 391 -23.15 -9.09 7.54
CA GLY A 391 -23.33 -10.15 8.54
C GLY A 391 -22.82 -11.54 8.11
N GLY A 392 -22.15 -11.63 6.97
CA GLY A 392 -21.43 -12.82 6.49
C GLY A 392 -19.95 -12.85 6.90
N TYR A 393 -19.25 -13.89 6.43
CA TYR A 393 -17.83 -14.10 6.70
C TYR A 393 -17.04 -14.28 5.42
N GLU A 394 -15.85 -13.70 5.39
CA GLU A 394 -14.93 -13.80 4.28
C GLU A 394 -13.61 -14.41 4.69
N PHE A 395 -13.02 -15.17 3.78
CA PHE A 395 -11.74 -15.83 3.98
C PHE A 395 -10.67 -15.25 3.08
N PHE A 396 -9.55 -14.84 3.67
CA PHE A 396 -8.34 -14.44 2.97
C PHE A 396 -7.21 -15.39 3.32
N SER A 397 -6.67 -16.06 2.31
CA SER A 397 -5.52 -16.93 2.49
C SER A 397 -4.29 -16.16 2.98
N ASP A 398 -3.40 -16.85 3.68
CA ASP A 398 -2.11 -16.27 4.08
C ASP A 398 -1.31 -15.77 2.87
N ARG A 399 -1.46 -16.42 1.71
CA ARG A 399 -0.85 -15.98 0.46
C ARG A 399 -1.43 -14.64 -0.01
N GLN A 400 -2.74 -14.44 0.04
CA GLN A 400 -3.35 -13.15 -0.33
C GLN A 400 -2.89 -12.03 0.61
N ILE A 401 -2.80 -12.29 1.92
CA ILE A 401 -2.29 -11.32 2.90
C ILE A 401 -0.83 -10.96 2.59
N GLN A 402 0.02 -11.95 2.33
CA GLN A 402 1.41 -11.72 1.93
C GLN A 402 1.48 -10.88 0.65
N GLU A 403 0.78 -11.29 -0.41
CA GLU A 403 0.74 -10.58 -1.70
C GLU A 403 0.26 -9.13 -1.50
N ASN A 404 -0.71 -8.89 -0.63
CA ASN A 404 -1.18 -7.55 -0.31
C ASN A 404 -0.12 -6.70 0.39
N ILE A 405 0.52 -7.23 1.44
CA ILE A 405 1.61 -6.56 2.17
C ILE A 405 2.74 -6.19 1.20
N ILE A 406 3.17 -7.12 0.34
CA ILE A 406 4.23 -6.88 -0.66
C ILE A 406 3.81 -5.80 -1.65
N SER A 407 2.55 -5.84 -2.08
CA SER A 407 2.00 -4.86 -3.01
C SER A 407 1.99 -3.46 -2.42
N VAL A 408 1.62 -3.32 -1.15
CA VAL A 408 1.74 -2.06 -0.40
C VAL A 408 3.20 -1.61 -0.38
N ILE A 409 4.12 -2.46 0.05
CA ILE A 409 5.55 -2.13 0.16
C ILE A 409 6.16 -1.73 -1.19
N SER A 410 5.69 -2.32 -2.29
CA SER A 410 6.16 -1.96 -3.64
C SER A 410 5.85 -0.52 -4.06
N ASN A 411 4.85 0.11 -3.42
CA ASN A 411 4.44 1.49 -3.70
C ASN A 411 4.68 2.43 -2.51
N PHE A 412 5.26 1.93 -1.41
CA PHE A 412 5.47 2.67 -0.18
C PHE A 412 6.97 2.85 0.06
N ASN A 413 7.40 4.09 0.32
CA ASN A 413 8.81 4.40 0.53
C ASN A 413 9.27 4.07 1.96
N ILE A 414 9.42 2.78 2.24
CA ILE A 414 9.88 2.26 3.53
C ILE A 414 11.41 2.12 3.53
N ARG A 415 12.10 2.75 4.50
CA ARG A 415 13.56 2.61 4.65
C ARG A 415 13.88 1.49 5.64
N TYR A 416 15.08 0.91 5.54
CA TYR A 416 15.51 -0.13 6.50
C TYR A 416 15.62 0.34 7.95
N SER A 417 15.77 1.65 8.18
CA SER A 417 15.83 2.26 9.51
C SER A 417 14.45 2.63 10.08
N ASP A 418 13.37 2.24 9.41
CA ASP A 418 12.02 2.59 9.83
C ASP A 418 11.60 1.78 11.05
N ILE A 419 11.01 2.49 12.00
CA ILE A 419 10.29 1.92 13.14
C ILE A 419 8.82 2.21 12.94
N PHE A 420 8.00 1.18 13.05
CA PHE A 420 6.56 1.23 12.84
C PHE A 420 5.81 1.22 14.15
N LEU A 421 4.68 1.91 14.15
CA LEU A 421 3.66 1.80 15.18
C LEU A 421 2.30 1.58 14.52
N THR A 422 1.52 0.64 15.03
CA THR A 422 0.11 0.53 14.70
C THR A 422 -0.74 0.42 15.95
N ASN A 423 -1.84 1.16 15.97
CA ASN A 423 -2.92 1.01 16.95
C ASN A 423 -4.17 0.35 16.35
N ILE A 424 -4.18 0.08 15.04
CA ILE A 424 -5.34 -0.54 14.37
C ILE A 424 -5.46 -2.00 14.84
N SER A 425 -6.66 -2.37 15.32
CA SER A 425 -6.94 -3.73 15.79
C SER A 425 -6.71 -4.78 14.71
N CYS A 426 -6.00 -5.87 15.03
CA CYS A 426 -5.86 -7.03 14.12
C CYS A 426 -7.17 -7.82 13.92
N SER A 427 -8.27 -7.45 14.57
CA SER A 427 -9.61 -7.92 14.18
C SER A 427 -10.06 -7.35 12.83
N GLN A 428 -9.44 -6.25 12.38
CA GLN A 428 -9.65 -5.64 11.08
C GLN A 428 -8.57 -6.08 10.06
N LYS A 429 -8.95 -6.11 8.78
CA LYS A 429 -8.09 -6.58 7.68
C LYS A 429 -6.79 -5.79 7.57
N ASP A 430 -6.90 -4.47 7.66
CA ASP A 430 -5.78 -3.53 7.64
C ASP A 430 -4.91 -3.64 8.90
N GLY A 431 -5.51 -3.84 10.08
CA GLY A 431 -4.75 -4.15 11.30
C GLY A 431 -3.83 -5.36 11.15
N VAL A 432 -4.31 -6.45 10.53
CA VAL A 432 -3.47 -7.62 10.23
C VAL A 432 -2.34 -7.27 9.25
N ILE A 433 -2.64 -6.54 8.18
CA ILE A 433 -1.65 -6.13 7.18
C ILE A 433 -0.56 -5.28 7.84
N TRP A 434 -0.94 -4.26 8.60
CA TRP A 434 -0.02 -3.32 9.23
C TRP A 434 0.75 -3.92 10.40
N GLY A 435 0.11 -4.77 11.21
CA GLY A 435 0.76 -5.45 12.33
C GLY A 435 1.79 -6.50 11.87
N LEU A 436 1.56 -7.18 10.75
CA LEU A 436 2.48 -8.18 10.21
C LEU A 436 3.57 -7.59 9.29
N LEU A 437 3.33 -6.44 8.67
CA LEU A 437 4.26 -5.83 7.71
C LEU A 437 5.71 -5.70 8.24
N PRO A 438 5.96 -5.17 9.47
CA PRO A 438 7.32 -5.01 9.98
C PRO A 438 8.07 -6.35 10.06
N LEU A 439 7.37 -7.41 10.48
CA LEU A 439 7.92 -8.76 10.61
C LEU A 439 8.36 -9.36 9.28
N LEU A 440 7.60 -9.09 8.20
CA LEU A 440 7.91 -9.58 6.85
C LEU A 440 9.00 -8.77 6.15
N LYS A 441 9.35 -7.59 6.67
CA LYS A 441 10.39 -6.70 6.11
C LYS A 441 11.62 -6.53 6.99
N ARG A 442 11.71 -7.29 8.09
CA ARG A 442 12.86 -7.23 9.02
C ARG A 442 13.01 -5.84 9.63
N GLN A 443 11.88 -5.24 10.00
CA GLN A 443 11.79 -3.92 10.60
C GLN A 443 11.15 -4.00 11.98
N VAL A 444 11.52 -3.05 12.83
CA VAL A 444 10.98 -2.97 14.18
C VAL A 444 9.56 -2.43 14.11
N GLY A 445 8.60 -3.18 14.65
CA GLY A 445 7.21 -2.76 14.77
C GLY A 445 6.73 -2.77 16.22
N TYR A 446 5.86 -1.82 16.55
CA TYR A 446 5.09 -1.81 17.78
C TYR A 446 3.61 -1.94 17.47
N ILE A 447 2.93 -2.79 18.22
CA ILE A 447 1.48 -2.96 18.18
C ILE A 447 0.96 -2.51 19.55
N ILE A 448 0.05 -1.54 19.56
CA ILE A 448 -0.53 -0.99 20.78
C ILE A 448 -2.06 -1.09 20.69
N LYS A 449 -2.69 -1.23 21.84
CA LYS A 449 -4.14 -1.19 22.01
C LYS A 449 -4.66 0.26 22.01
N ASP A 450 -5.82 0.48 21.38
CA ASP A 450 -6.45 1.80 21.30
C ASP A 450 -6.78 2.41 22.68
N ASP A 451 -7.24 1.60 23.65
CA ASP A 451 -7.64 2.09 24.99
C ASP A 451 -6.50 2.22 26.00
N ASP A 452 -5.31 1.66 25.71
CA ASP A 452 -4.21 1.61 26.68
C ASP A 452 -3.55 2.97 26.92
N MET A 453 -3.84 3.96 26.08
CA MET A 453 -3.09 5.21 26.06
C MET A 453 -4.04 6.39 25.83
N SER A 454 -4.01 7.37 26.74
CA SER A 454 -4.54 8.70 26.43
C SER A 454 -3.84 9.23 25.17
N TYR A 455 -4.49 10.12 24.41
CA TYR A 455 -3.90 10.74 23.22
C TYR A 455 -2.49 11.33 23.46
N LYS A 456 -2.23 11.82 24.68
CA LYS A 456 -0.91 12.31 25.13
C LYS A 456 0.13 11.21 25.32
N THR A 457 -0.29 10.00 25.70
CA THR A 457 0.66 8.91 25.94
C THR A 457 1.16 8.31 24.64
N ILE A 458 0.35 8.30 23.57
CA ILE A 458 0.79 7.83 22.24
C ILE A 458 1.87 8.74 21.67
N SER A 459 1.76 10.05 21.85
CA SER A 459 2.75 10.98 21.32
C SER A 459 4.09 10.90 22.06
N ALA A 460 4.04 10.79 23.40
CA ALA A 460 5.21 10.45 24.20
C ALA A 460 5.83 9.10 23.79
N PHE A 461 5.00 8.12 23.40
CA PHE A 461 5.49 6.84 22.88
C PHE A 461 6.16 6.97 21.51
N ILE A 462 5.54 7.72 20.58
CA ILE A 462 6.10 8.04 19.26
C ILE A 462 7.49 8.66 19.41
N TYR A 463 7.60 9.64 20.30
CA TYR A 463 8.84 10.34 20.58
C TYR A 463 9.89 9.41 21.22
N SER A 464 9.55 8.74 22.33
CA SER A 464 10.49 7.90 23.09
C SER A 464 11.04 6.72 22.29
N LYS A 465 10.24 6.12 21.40
CA LYS A 465 10.69 5.00 20.54
C LYS A 465 11.21 5.45 19.18
N ASN A 466 11.28 6.75 18.90
CA ASN A 466 11.66 7.31 17.60
C ASN A 466 10.85 6.70 16.43
N ILE A 467 9.54 6.61 16.60
CA ILE A 467 8.64 6.05 15.59
C ILE A 467 8.70 6.91 14.32
N THR A 468 8.82 6.24 13.17
CA THR A 468 8.96 6.91 11.87
C THR A 468 7.75 6.73 10.95
N ILE A 469 6.99 5.66 11.16
CA ILE A 469 5.76 5.34 10.42
C ILE A 469 4.67 4.99 11.41
N LEU A 470 3.52 5.67 11.31
CA LEU A 470 2.33 5.40 12.11
C LEU A 470 1.18 4.92 11.22
N PHE A 471 0.61 3.76 11.56
CA PHE A 471 -0.62 3.26 10.97
C PHE A 471 -1.76 3.43 11.97
N THR A 472 -2.68 4.37 11.69
CA THR A 472 -3.74 4.76 12.61
C THR A 472 -5.05 5.07 11.89
N GLN A 473 -6.14 5.07 12.65
CA GLN A 473 -7.42 5.62 12.21
C GLN A 473 -7.39 7.15 12.18
N GLU A 474 -8.18 7.74 11.30
CA GLU A 474 -8.23 9.18 11.08
C GLU A 474 -8.74 9.96 12.29
N LYS A 475 -9.86 9.55 12.88
CA LYS A 475 -10.42 10.21 14.08
C LYS A 475 -9.43 10.22 15.21
N PHE A 476 -8.78 9.08 15.44
CA PHE A 476 -7.75 8.94 16.47
C PHE A 476 -6.60 9.91 16.23
N PHE A 477 -6.08 9.97 15.00
CA PHE A 477 -4.98 10.84 14.64
C PHE A 477 -5.36 12.32 14.77
N TYR A 478 -6.54 12.72 14.26
CA TYR A 478 -7.04 14.08 14.36
C TYR A 478 -7.12 14.58 15.80
N ILE A 479 -7.68 13.76 16.70
CA ILE A 479 -7.81 14.11 18.11
C ILE A 479 -6.41 14.17 18.75
N SER A 480 -5.53 13.23 18.41
CA SER A 480 -4.16 13.24 18.93
C SER A 480 -3.43 14.53 18.59
N LEU A 481 -3.53 15.02 17.36
CA LEU A 481 -2.84 16.25 16.93
C LEU A 481 -3.23 17.50 17.73
N LYS A 482 -4.40 17.54 18.38
CA LYS A 482 -4.81 18.66 19.24
C LYS A 482 -4.01 18.73 20.55
N TYR A 483 -3.37 17.65 20.96
CA TYR A 483 -2.68 17.51 22.24
C TYR A 483 -1.17 17.29 22.09
N ILE A 484 -0.65 17.25 20.86
CA ILE A 484 0.73 16.88 20.56
C ILE A 484 1.58 18.12 20.30
N ASP A 485 2.75 18.16 20.94
CA ASP A 485 3.77 19.16 20.63
C ASP A 485 4.55 18.80 19.36
N PHE A 486 4.95 19.83 18.60
CA PHE A 486 5.67 19.68 17.33
C PHE A 486 6.89 18.76 17.44
N TYR A 487 7.64 18.85 18.54
CA TYR A 487 8.88 18.08 18.77
C TYR A 487 8.63 16.57 18.88
N GLU A 488 7.45 16.15 19.32
CA GLU A 488 7.12 14.73 19.49
C GLU A 488 6.93 14.02 18.14
N LEU A 489 6.68 14.78 17.07
CA LEU A 489 6.44 14.27 15.73
C LEU A 489 7.64 14.41 14.78
N ASP A 490 8.78 14.96 15.23
CA ASP A 490 9.90 15.30 14.35
C ASP A 490 10.49 14.08 13.60
N GLN A 491 10.52 12.92 14.26
CA GLN A 491 10.97 11.67 13.64
C GLN A 491 9.91 11.01 12.74
N LEU A 492 8.64 11.36 12.96
CA LEU A 492 7.51 10.79 12.24
C LEU A 492 7.51 11.36 10.81
N ARG A 493 7.61 10.47 9.83
CA ARG A 493 7.70 10.87 8.43
C ARG A 493 6.50 10.43 7.60
N ILE A 494 5.86 9.33 7.96
CA ILE A 494 4.68 8.83 7.25
C ILE A 494 3.59 8.50 8.25
N VAL A 495 2.38 8.96 7.95
CA VAL A 495 1.16 8.54 8.62
C VAL A 495 0.25 7.95 7.56
N THR A 496 -0.25 6.75 7.80
CA THR A 496 -1.26 6.16 6.92
C THR A 496 -2.62 6.26 7.56
N LEU A 497 -3.60 6.63 6.76
CA LEU A 497 -4.99 6.73 7.19
C LEU A 497 -5.87 5.92 6.23
N LYS A 498 -6.86 5.22 6.77
CA LYS A 498 -7.94 4.70 5.93
C LYS A 498 -8.69 5.90 5.34
N TYR A 499 -8.90 5.92 4.02
CA TYR A 499 -9.57 7.05 3.37
C TYR A 499 -10.98 7.25 3.91
N SER A 500 -11.33 8.50 4.21
CA SER A 500 -12.68 8.94 4.56
C SER A 500 -12.92 10.36 4.04
N SER A 501 -14.17 10.83 4.07
CA SER A 501 -14.53 12.18 3.61
C SER A 501 -13.85 13.30 4.41
N GLN A 502 -13.39 13.04 5.64
CA GLN A 502 -12.77 14.03 6.52
C GLN A 502 -11.28 14.28 6.21
N TYR A 503 -10.70 13.48 5.31
CA TYR A 503 -9.26 13.46 5.03
C TYR A 503 -8.70 14.85 4.64
N PHE A 504 -9.46 15.62 3.86
CA PHE A 504 -9.04 16.94 3.38
C PHE A 504 -8.90 17.94 4.53
N HIS A 505 -9.81 17.92 5.50
CA HIS A 505 -9.73 18.79 6.68
C HIS A 505 -8.49 18.50 7.53
N LEU A 506 -8.15 17.21 7.67
CA LEU A 506 -6.96 16.80 8.43
C LEU A 506 -5.67 17.23 7.72
N GLN A 507 -5.63 17.11 6.39
CA GLN A 507 -4.47 17.55 5.62
C GLN A 507 -4.27 19.08 5.71
N ASP A 508 -5.35 19.85 5.59
CA ASP A 508 -5.31 21.31 5.74
C ASP A 508 -4.91 21.71 7.17
N PHE A 509 -5.43 21.01 8.17
CA PHE A 509 -5.06 21.22 9.57
C PHE A 509 -3.56 21.01 9.79
N ILE A 510 -2.99 19.93 9.24
CA ILE A 510 -1.56 19.64 9.35
C ILE A 510 -0.73 20.68 8.61
N TYR A 511 -1.12 21.03 7.39
CA TYR A 511 -0.41 22.03 6.60
C TYR A 511 -0.40 23.40 7.29
N ASN A 512 -1.50 23.79 7.93
CA ASN A 512 -1.63 25.09 8.59
C ASN A 512 -0.90 25.15 9.94
N ASN A 513 -1.01 24.11 10.77
CA ASN A 513 -0.47 24.09 12.13
C ASN A 513 0.96 23.56 12.23
N PHE A 514 1.39 22.76 11.25
CA PHE A 514 2.65 22.03 11.28
C PHE A 514 3.48 22.25 10.00
N LYS A 515 3.59 23.51 9.54
CA LYS A 515 4.28 23.90 8.27
C LYS A 515 5.70 23.34 8.08
N ASN A 516 6.42 23.05 9.18
CA ASN A 516 7.78 22.55 9.16
C ASN A 516 7.88 21.00 9.24
N LEU A 517 6.78 20.29 9.53
CA LEU A 517 6.78 18.83 9.60
C LEU A 517 6.78 18.26 8.18
N LYS A 518 7.83 17.50 7.86
CA LYS A 518 7.93 16.73 6.60
C LYS A 518 7.15 15.42 6.73
N LEU A 519 5.86 15.54 7.03
CA LEU A 519 4.94 14.43 7.23
C LEU A 519 4.23 14.09 5.92
N ASN A 520 4.38 12.86 5.45
CA ASN A 520 3.64 12.35 4.30
C ASN A 520 2.41 11.59 4.80
N ILE A 521 1.22 12.07 4.43
CA ILE A 521 -0.03 11.37 4.70
C ILE A 521 -0.36 10.48 3.50
N ILE A 522 -0.55 9.19 3.75
CA ILE A 522 -0.91 8.21 2.72
C ILE A 522 -2.29 7.67 3.06
N SER A 523 -3.27 7.97 2.21
CA SER A 523 -4.59 7.36 2.32
C SER A 523 -4.65 6.02 1.58
N TYR A 524 -5.44 5.09 2.12
CA TYR A 524 -5.66 3.79 1.50
C TYR A 524 -7.15 3.44 1.40
N LEU A 525 -7.48 2.67 0.36
CA LEU A 525 -8.81 2.13 0.14
C LEU A 525 -8.83 0.62 0.42
N LEU A 526 -9.86 0.20 1.13
CA LEU A 526 -10.18 -1.18 1.50
C LEU A 526 -11.70 -1.33 1.33
N SER A 527 -12.16 -2.45 0.76
CA SER A 527 -13.57 -2.79 0.73
C SER A 527 -13.86 -4.03 1.57
N ASP A 528 -15.15 -4.28 1.78
CA ASP A 528 -15.59 -5.48 2.46
C ASP A 528 -15.11 -6.75 1.81
N PHE A 529 -14.91 -6.79 0.48
CA PHE A 529 -14.52 -8.00 -0.27
C PHE A 529 -13.05 -8.05 -0.65
N THR A 530 -12.29 -6.98 -0.39
CA THR A 530 -10.89 -6.87 -0.81
C THR A 530 -9.97 -6.51 0.35
N LEU A 531 -8.69 -6.83 0.19
CA LEU A 531 -7.63 -6.25 1.01
C LEU A 531 -7.31 -4.84 0.48
N ILE A 532 -6.23 -4.21 0.95
CA ILE A 532 -5.89 -2.86 0.50
C ILE A 532 -5.64 -2.89 -1.00
N PHE A 533 -6.42 -2.14 -1.79
CA PHE A 533 -6.37 -2.23 -3.26
C PHE A 533 -5.81 -0.98 -3.92
N ALA A 534 -5.80 0.15 -3.22
CA ALA A 534 -5.25 1.39 -3.74
C ALA A 534 -4.68 2.28 -2.63
N LEU A 535 -3.66 3.06 -2.99
CA LEU A 535 -3.01 4.04 -2.10
C LEU A 535 -2.88 5.38 -2.82
N ASN A 536 -3.04 6.47 -2.08
CA ASN A 536 -2.64 7.80 -2.53
C ASN A 536 -1.21 8.07 -2.05
N ASN A 537 -0.26 8.17 -2.97
CA ASN A 537 1.13 8.43 -2.62
C ASN A 537 1.61 9.76 -3.23
N TYR A 538 1.62 10.79 -2.39
CA TYR A 538 2.11 12.15 -2.67
C TYR A 538 3.52 12.22 -3.24
N THR A 539 4.36 11.20 -3.04
CA THR A 539 5.76 11.27 -3.46
C THR A 539 5.96 11.20 -4.98
N TYR A 540 4.93 10.78 -5.74
CA TYR A 540 5.07 10.48 -7.18
C TYR A 540 4.09 11.18 -8.11
N SER A 541 2.95 11.69 -7.63
CA SER A 541 2.00 12.49 -8.43
C SER A 541 2.15 13.98 -8.12
N VAL A 542 2.16 14.80 -9.19
CA VAL A 542 2.09 16.27 -9.08
C VAL A 542 0.67 16.72 -8.65
N GLU A 543 -0.28 15.79 -8.62
CA GLU A 543 -1.68 16.02 -8.29
C GLU A 543 -2.07 15.09 -7.13
N SER A 544 -2.53 15.72 -6.05
CA SER A 544 -2.88 15.17 -4.74
C SER A 544 -4.03 14.16 -4.71
N ASP A 545 -4.73 13.98 -5.83
CA ASP A 545 -6.11 13.48 -5.81
C ASP A 545 -6.25 12.06 -6.39
N PHE A 546 -5.16 11.44 -6.83
CA PHE A 546 -5.23 10.17 -7.56
C PHE A 546 -4.74 8.97 -6.74
N PHE A 547 -5.69 8.10 -6.41
CA PHE A 547 -5.39 6.75 -5.93
C PHE A 547 -4.71 5.92 -7.02
N HIS A 548 -3.65 5.22 -6.64
CA HIS A 548 -2.97 4.26 -7.50
C HIS A 548 -3.31 2.85 -7.08
N PHE A 549 -3.86 2.08 -8.04
CA PHE A 549 -4.12 0.66 -7.87
C PHE A 549 -2.83 -0.11 -7.62
N LEU A 550 -2.91 -1.00 -6.64
CA LEU A 550 -1.83 -1.84 -6.21
C LEU A 550 -1.63 -3.04 -7.17
N PRO A 551 -0.40 -3.51 -7.42
CA PRO A 551 -0.16 -4.69 -8.26
C PRO A 551 -1.04 -5.91 -7.92
N PHE A 552 -1.33 -6.13 -6.63
CA PHE A 552 -2.23 -7.18 -6.16
C PHE A 552 -3.67 -7.02 -6.70
N SER A 553 -4.22 -5.81 -6.70
CA SER A 553 -5.60 -5.58 -7.15
C SER A 553 -5.73 -5.84 -8.65
N ASN A 554 -4.73 -5.44 -9.45
CA ASN A 554 -4.74 -5.69 -10.89
C ASN A 554 -4.70 -7.19 -11.26
N MET A 555 -4.30 -8.09 -10.37
CA MET A 555 -4.37 -9.54 -10.65
C MET A 555 -5.79 -10.09 -10.43
N ASN A 556 -6.44 -9.71 -9.33
CA ASN A 556 -7.76 -10.24 -8.97
C ASN A 556 -8.88 -9.57 -9.78
N PHE A 557 -8.76 -8.28 -10.09
CA PHE A 557 -9.72 -7.55 -10.93
C PHE A 557 -9.85 -8.14 -12.34
N PHE A 558 -8.82 -8.83 -12.85
CA PHE A 558 -8.87 -9.50 -14.16
C PHE A 558 -9.59 -10.86 -14.11
N GLN A 559 -9.60 -11.57 -12.97
CA GLN A 559 -10.37 -12.81 -12.81
C GLN A 559 -11.85 -12.53 -12.52
N GLU A 560 -12.17 -11.43 -11.85
CA GLU A 560 -13.53 -11.03 -11.51
C GLU A 560 -14.27 -10.28 -12.62
N LYS A 561 -13.72 -10.14 -13.84
CA LYS A 561 -14.43 -9.51 -14.97
C LYS A 561 -15.80 -10.13 -15.29
N GLN A 562 -16.05 -11.37 -14.87
CA GLN A 562 -17.36 -12.03 -15.02
C GLN A 562 -18.38 -11.66 -13.92
N HIS A 563 -17.96 -11.10 -12.78
CA HIS A 563 -18.83 -10.67 -11.67
C HIS A 563 -18.74 -9.15 -11.37
N MET A 564 -17.80 -8.43 -12.00
CA MET A 564 -17.54 -6.98 -11.84
C MET A 564 -18.73 -6.07 -12.14
N SER A 565 -19.73 -6.56 -12.87
CA SER A 565 -20.83 -5.72 -13.32
C SER A 565 -21.71 -5.21 -12.16
N GLU A 566 -21.71 -5.91 -11.01
CA GLU A 566 -22.43 -5.52 -9.79
C GLU A 566 -21.52 -4.87 -8.72
N ALA A 567 -20.26 -5.31 -8.58
CA ALA A 567 -19.31 -4.73 -7.63
C ALA A 567 -18.83 -3.33 -8.04
N SER A 568 -18.66 -3.09 -9.35
CA SER A 568 -18.37 -1.75 -9.90
C SER A 568 -19.54 -0.80 -9.69
N TYR A 569 -20.78 -1.32 -9.74
CA TYR A 569 -21.98 -0.55 -9.40
C TYR A 569 -21.97 -0.16 -7.92
N SER A 570 -21.59 -1.06 -7.00
CA SER A 570 -21.48 -0.73 -5.58
C SER A 570 -20.38 0.31 -5.30
N PHE A 571 -19.24 0.24 -5.99
CA PHE A 571 -18.14 1.21 -5.86
C PHE A 571 -18.53 2.61 -6.39
N VAL A 572 -19.14 2.66 -7.58
CA VAL A 572 -19.64 3.91 -8.17
C VAL A 572 -20.79 4.47 -7.35
N LYS A 573 -21.70 3.61 -6.88
CA LYS A 573 -22.82 3.98 -6.02
C LYS A 573 -22.37 4.46 -4.64
N GLU A 574 -21.34 3.86 -4.02
CA GLU A 574 -20.75 4.37 -2.78
C GLU A 574 -20.14 5.75 -2.96
N ILE A 575 -19.42 5.98 -4.06
CA ILE A 575 -18.85 7.29 -4.37
C ILE A 575 -19.98 8.33 -4.56
N PHE A 576 -21.01 8.02 -5.35
CA PHE A 576 -22.13 8.94 -5.59
C PHE A 576 -23.05 9.13 -4.37
N LEU A 577 -23.26 8.10 -3.54
CA LEU A 577 -24.05 8.20 -2.31
C LEU A 577 -23.29 8.97 -1.21
N ASN A 578 -21.97 8.80 -1.11
CA ASN A 578 -21.14 9.55 -0.17
C ASN A 578 -21.04 11.04 -0.55
N GLU A 579 -21.19 11.37 -1.84
CA GLU A 579 -21.31 12.75 -2.33
C GLU A 579 -22.76 13.27 -2.37
N GLY A 580 -23.73 12.54 -1.80
CA GLY A 580 -25.09 13.02 -1.56
C GLY A 580 -26.11 12.86 -2.69
N TRP A 581 -25.76 12.17 -3.78
CA TRP A 581 -26.66 11.93 -4.92
C TRP A 581 -27.56 10.70 -4.66
N LYS A 582 -28.80 10.94 -4.20
CA LYS A 582 -29.71 9.85 -3.79
C LYS A 582 -30.42 9.09 -4.93
N ASN A 583 -30.38 9.55 -6.18
CA ASN A 583 -31.23 9.02 -7.27
C ASN A 583 -30.46 8.45 -8.47
N PHE A 584 -29.47 7.58 -8.24
CA PHE A 584 -28.79 6.85 -9.32
C PHE A 584 -29.53 5.52 -9.61
N ASN A 585 -30.29 5.46 -10.71
CA ASN A 585 -31.17 4.32 -11.04
C ASN A 585 -30.58 3.36 -12.09
N ASN A 586 -31.07 2.12 -12.13
CA ASN A 586 -30.58 1.02 -13.00
C ASN A 586 -30.64 1.30 -14.53
N LYS A 587 -31.33 2.36 -14.99
CA LYS A 587 -31.38 2.73 -16.42
C LYS A 587 -30.10 3.43 -16.90
N ASP A 588 -29.40 4.15 -16.02
CA ASP A 588 -28.17 4.88 -16.35
C ASP A 588 -26.97 3.93 -16.54
N TYR A 589 -27.03 2.76 -15.91
CA TYR A 589 -26.06 1.67 -16.04
C TYR A 589 -25.97 1.10 -17.47
N ASN A 590 -27.08 0.99 -18.19
CA ASN A 590 -27.08 0.47 -19.57
C ASN A 590 -26.44 1.44 -20.58
N LEU A 591 -26.36 2.73 -20.26
CA LEU A 591 -25.62 3.72 -21.06
C LEU A 591 -24.10 3.59 -20.86
N ILE A 592 -23.64 3.25 -19.65
CA ILE A 592 -22.22 3.10 -19.32
C ILE A 592 -21.65 1.76 -19.83
N LYS A 593 -22.48 0.70 -19.88
CA LYS A 593 -22.12 -0.64 -20.36
C LYS A 593 -21.60 -0.67 -21.81
N ASN A 594 -21.94 0.34 -22.62
CA ASN A 594 -21.55 0.43 -24.03
C ASN A 594 -20.23 1.18 -24.27
N PHE A 595 -19.56 1.70 -23.24
CA PHE A 595 -18.25 2.33 -23.37
C PHE A 595 -17.12 1.28 -23.23
N PRO A 596 -16.28 1.05 -24.26
CA PRO A 596 -15.34 -0.07 -24.25
C PRO A 596 -14.19 0.04 -23.24
N ASP A 597 -13.95 1.21 -22.63
CA ASP A 597 -12.87 1.42 -21.67
C ASP A 597 -13.28 2.42 -20.58
N PHE A 598 -13.45 1.92 -19.36
CA PHE A 598 -13.80 2.73 -18.17
C PHE A 598 -12.72 3.78 -17.81
N THR A 599 -11.49 3.60 -18.29
CA THR A 599 -10.37 4.55 -18.16
C THR A 599 -10.54 5.79 -19.04
N ILE A 600 -11.20 5.66 -20.19
CA ILE A 600 -11.46 6.78 -21.11
C ILE A 600 -12.58 7.65 -20.52
N PHE A 601 -13.62 7.04 -19.92
CA PHE A 601 -14.71 7.78 -19.29
C PHE A 601 -14.22 8.68 -18.14
N ASN A 602 -13.35 8.16 -17.27
CA ASN A 602 -12.81 8.93 -16.14
C ASN A 602 -11.87 10.06 -16.58
N ASN A 603 -11.01 9.80 -17.58
CA ASN A 603 -10.11 10.83 -18.13
C ASN A 603 -10.88 11.91 -18.92
N PHE A 604 -11.94 11.54 -19.63
CA PHE A 604 -12.75 12.48 -20.40
C PHE A 604 -13.62 13.36 -19.51
N PHE A 605 -14.23 12.80 -18.46
CA PHE A 605 -15.10 13.55 -17.54
C PHE A 605 -14.30 14.52 -16.65
N ILE A 606 -13.18 14.06 -16.08
CA ILE A 606 -12.34 14.87 -15.18
C ILE A 606 -11.59 15.96 -15.96
N ASN A 607 -11.08 15.67 -17.17
CA ASN A 607 -10.38 16.69 -17.96
C ASN A 607 -11.32 17.77 -18.51
N ASN A 608 -12.54 17.42 -18.93
CA ASN A 608 -13.51 18.43 -19.39
C ASN A 608 -13.99 19.32 -18.24
N LEU A 609 -14.21 18.75 -17.04
CA LEU A 609 -14.52 19.56 -15.86
C LEU A 609 -13.33 20.47 -15.50
N ARG A 610 -12.10 19.95 -15.42
CA ARG A 610 -10.92 20.78 -15.09
C ARG A 610 -10.55 21.84 -16.14
N GLU A 611 -10.66 21.55 -17.43
CA GLU A 611 -10.38 22.52 -18.50
C GLU A 611 -11.40 23.67 -18.51
N ASN A 612 -12.68 23.36 -18.31
CA ASN A 612 -13.73 24.38 -18.22
C ASN A 612 -13.65 25.20 -16.92
N PHE A 613 -13.23 24.59 -15.81
CA PHE A 613 -13.04 25.28 -14.52
C PHE A 613 -11.73 26.09 -14.41
N LYS A 614 -10.67 25.75 -15.16
CA LYS A 614 -9.40 26.51 -15.13
C LYS A 614 -9.37 27.70 -16.09
N LYS A 615 -10.13 27.65 -17.20
CA LYS A 615 -10.14 28.73 -18.20
C LYS A 615 -10.94 29.96 -17.77
N ASN A 616 -11.90 29.80 -16.86
CA ASN A 616 -12.78 30.87 -16.42
C ASN A 616 -12.61 31.09 -14.90
N TYR A 617 -12.21 32.31 -14.52
CA TYR A 617 -12.23 32.86 -13.14
C TYR A 617 -11.12 32.40 -12.18
N ARG A 618 -10.07 33.22 -12.08
CA ARG A 618 -8.97 33.04 -11.11
C ARG A 618 -8.82 34.17 -10.07
N GLU A 619 -9.63 35.22 -10.08
CA GLU A 619 -9.41 36.37 -9.19
C GLU A 619 -10.66 36.92 -8.48
N ASP A 620 -11.71 36.10 -8.32
CA ASP A 620 -12.96 36.59 -7.71
C ASP A 620 -13.04 36.26 -6.20
N PRO A 621 -13.17 37.27 -5.30
CA PRO A 621 -13.40 37.07 -3.85
C PRO A 621 -14.62 36.20 -3.54
N LEU A 622 -15.63 36.18 -4.43
CA LEU A 622 -16.81 35.33 -4.34
C LEU A 622 -16.43 33.84 -4.29
N PHE A 623 -15.34 33.44 -4.96
CA PHE A 623 -14.86 32.05 -4.98
C PHE A 623 -14.32 31.58 -3.62
N LYS A 624 -13.64 32.46 -2.87
CA LYS A 624 -13.21 32.13 -1.49
C LYS A 624 -14.40 31.93 -0.56
N GLN A 625 -15.48 32.67 -0.78
CA GLN A 625 -16.70 32.57 0.04
C GLN A 625 -17.56 31.37 -0.35
N ILE A 626 -17.71 31.07 -1.65
CA ILE A 626 -18.44 29.88 -2.13
C ILE A 626 -17.70 28.57 -1.80
N TYR A 627 -16.37 28.55 -1.87
CA TYR A 627 -15.56 27.42 -1.40
C TYR A 627 -15.68 27.23 0.13
N PHE A 628 -15.88 28.30 0.88
CA PHE A 628 -16.20 28.23 2.31
C PHE A 628 -17.64 27.75 2.56
N PHE A 629 -18.58 28.10 1.66
CA PHE A 629 -20.01 27.80 1.78
C PHE A 629 -20.36 26.34 1.47
N PHE A 630 -19.72 25.73 0.46
CA PHE A 630 -19.88 24.29 0.17
C PHE A 630 -19.27 23.38 1.25
N ASN A 631 -18.46 23.95 2.17
CA ASN A 631 -17.75 23.24 3.24
C ASN A 631 -18.48 23.25 4.60
N ARG A 632 -19.73 23.70 4.67
CA ARG A 632 -20.58 23.53 5.86
C ARG A 632 -21.80 22.68 5.51
N ASP A 633 -22.02 21.62 6.30
CA ASP A 633 -23.14 20.68 6.19
C ASP A 633 -24.50 21.40 6.12
N ALA A 634 -25.02 21.62 4.91
CA ALA A 634 -26.36 22.17 4.70
C ALA A 634 -27.46 21.23 5.27
N LYS A 635 -27.14 19.95 5.49
CA LYS A 635 -28.06 18.95 6.04
C LYS A 635 -28.23 19.02 7.55
N SER A 636 -27.19 19.38 8.30
CA SER A 636 -27.28 19.52 9.76
C SER A 636 -27.98 20.83 10.14
N MET A 637 -27.80 21.90 9.37
CA MET A 637 -28.52 23.18 9.55
C MET A 637 -30.03 23.06 9.28
N PHE A 638 -30.44 22.27 8.27
CA PHE A 638 -31.86 22.15 7.89
C PHE A 638 -32.67 21.16 8.76
N GLN A 639 -32.00 20.24 9.46
CA GLN A 639 -32.67 19.34 10.42
C GLN A 639 -32.79 19.94 11.82
N ILE A 640 -31.87 20.83 12.21
CA ILE A 640 -31.93 21.55 13.49
C ILE A 640 -33.02 22.64 13.47
N SER A 641 -33.30 23.25 12.30
CA SER A 641 -34.34 24.28 12.18
C SER A 641 -35.79 23.79 12.26
N LYS A 642 -36.03 22.47 12.25
CA LYS A 642 -37.39 21.91 12.30
C LYS A 642 -37.90 21.54 13.69
N ASN A 643 -37.04 21.52 14.72
CA ASN A 643 -37.37 20.97 16.05
C ASN A 643 -36.85 21.81 17.23
N ILE A 644 -36.68 23.13 17.09
CA ILE A 644 -36.34 23.98 18.23
C ILE A 644 -37.60 24.74 18.67
N ASP A 645 -38.07 24.41 19.87
CA ASP A 645 -39.03 25.21 20.63
C ASP A 645 -38.39 26.55 21.01
N ASP A 646 -39.16 27.64 20.96
CA ASP A 646 -38.72 29.05 21.11
C ASP A 646 -37.97 29.39 22.43
N ARG A 647 -37.81 28.43 23.35
CA ARG A 647 -37.14 28.63 24.64
C ARG A 647 -35.65 28.24 24.64
N GLU A 648 -35.14 27.54 23.64
CA GLU A 648 -33.68 27.23 23.54
C GLU A 648 -32.88 28.24 22.70
N LEU A 649 -33.55 29.16 21.99
CA LEU A 649 -32.89 30.23 21.21
C LEU A 649 -32.08 31.21 22.07
N VAL A 650 -32.43 31.38 23.35
CA VAL A 650 -31.72 32.25 24.29
C VAL A 650 -30.30 31.74 24.61
N ASN A 651 -30.02 30.44 24.46
CA ASN A 651 -28.65 29.92 24.65
C ASN A 651 -27.77 30.05 23.40
N TYR A 652 -28.35 30.30 22.21
CA TYR A 652 -27.61 30.46 20.95
C TYR A 652 -27.25 31.93 20.63
N GLU A 653 -27.85 32.91 21.32
CA GLU A 653 -27.47 34.33 21.21
C GLU A 653 -26.02 34.61 21.67
N ILE A 654 -25.39 33.69 22.42
CA ILE A 654 -23.97 33.81 22.79
C ILE A 654 -23.04 33.53 21.58
N PHE A 655 -23.52 32.88 20.50
CA PHE A 655 -22.66 32.40 19.41
C PHE A 655 -22.63 33.27 18.14
N LEU A 656 -23.48 34.28 18.03
CA LEU A 656 -23.61 35.11 16.83
C LEU A 656 -23.52 36.62 17.14
N GLN A 657 -22.39 37.06 17.69
CA GLN A 657 -22.00 38.46 17.54
C GLN A 657 -21.34 38.67 16.17
N LYS A 658 -22.18 38.93 15.15
CA LYS A 658 -21.98 39.94 14.08
C LYS A 658 -23.04 39.80 12.99
N ASP A 659 -23.68 40.93 12.70
CA ASP A 659 -24.76 41.14 11.73
C ASP A 659 -24.46 40.48 10.36
N VAL A 660 -25.30 39.53 9.96
CA VAL A 660 -25.38 39.04 8.58
C VAL A 660 -26.67 39.58 7.98
N ASP A 661 -26.53 40.45 6.99
CA ASP A 661 -27.64 41.09 6.29
C ASP A 661 -28.36 40.07 5.39
N ILE A 662 -29.57 39.68 5.81
CA ILE A 662 -30.34 38.57 5.22
C ILE A 662 -30.78 38.90 3.78
N GLU A 663 -30.96 40.18 3.44
CA GLU A 663 -31.34 40.61 2.09
C GLU A 663 -30.20 40.46 1.07
N PHE A 664 -28.95 40.68 1.50
CA PHE A 664 -27.77 40.43 0.66
C PHE A 664 -27.65 38.94 0.31
N PHE A 665 -27.90 38.06 1.29
CA PHE A 665 -27.84 36.62 1.10
C PHE A 665 -28.90 36.11 0.11
N ARG A 666 -30.09 36.71 0.12
CA ARG A 666 -31.18 36.38 -0.81
C ARG A 666 -30.89 36.84 -2.23
N SER A 667 -30.30 38.03 -2.40
CA SER A 667 -29.92 38.57 -3.72
C SER A 667 -28.86 37.71 -4.44
N GLU A 668 -27.88 37.18 -3.70
CA GLU A 668 -26.82 36.35 -4.30
C GLU A 668 -27.33 34.97 -4.73
N ILE A 669 -28.30 34.39 -3.99
CA ILE A 669 -28.94 33.13 -4.39
C ILE A 669 -29.76 33.31 -5.68
N GLU A 670 -30.47 34.42 -5.84
CA GLU A 670 -31.25 34.69 -7.05
C GLU A 670 -30.35 34.87 -8.29
N LYS A 671 -29.21 35.56 -8.15
CA LYS A 671 -28.21 35.67 -9.23
C LYS A 671 -27.62 34.32 -9.61
N PHE A 672 -27.38 33.45 -8.63
CA PHE A 672 -26.89 32.09 -8.83
C PHE A 672 -27.88 31.21 -9.61
N PHE A 673 -29.19 31.38 -9.34
CA PHE A 673 -30.25 30.69 -10.08
C PHE A 673 -30.38 31.17 -11.54
N LEU A 674 -30.30 32.48 -11.78
CA LEU A 674 -30.31 33.06 -13.13
C LEU A 674 -29.11 32.61 -13.97
N PHE A 675 -27.94 32.45 -13.35
CA PHE A 675 -26.74 31.93 -14.00
C PHE A 675 -26.92 30.48 -14.50
N PHE A 676 -27.56 29.62 -13.68
CA PHE A 676 -27.86 28.24 -14.07
C PHE A 676 -28.93 28.13 -15.17
N GLN A 677 -29.95 29.01 -15.16
CA GLN A 677 -30.93 29.07 -16.24
C GLN A 677 -30.29 29.46 -17.58
N ASN A 678 -29.34 30.38 -17.58
CA ASN A 678 -28.63 30.79 -18.79
C ASN A 678 -27.69 29.68 -19.34
N ILE A 679 -27.07 28.89 -18.46
CA ILE A 679 -26.27 27.71 -18.88
C ILE A 679 -27.16 26.64 -19.50
N ASN A 680 -28.36 26.41 -18.97
CA ASN A 680 -29.32 25.47 -19.54
C ASN A 680 -29.77 25.88 -20.95
N ASN A 681 -29.95 27.17 -21.22
CA ASN A 681 -30.33 27.64 -22.56
C ASN A 681 -29.23 27.44 -23.63
N ILE A 682 -27.95 27.36 -23.23
CA ILE A 682 -26.81 27.14 -24.16
C ILE A 682 -26.67 25.66 -24.55
N VAL A 683 -27.19 24.72 -23.73
CA VAL A 683 -27.07 23.28 -23.96
C VAL A 683 -28.23 22.70 -24.81
N ILE A 684 -29.27 23.50 -25.09
CA ILE A 684 -30.52 23.04 -25.74
C ILE A 684 -30.37 22.74 -27.25
N ASP A 685 -29.28 23.10 -27.91
CA ASP A 685 -29.26 23.07 -29.39
C ASP A 685 -28.86 21.72 -30.04
N LYS A 686 -28.76 20.62 -29.29
CA LYS A 686 -28.43 19.30 -29.87
C LYS A 686 -29.20 18.13 -29.23
N ASN A 687 -30.47 17.96 -29.62
CA ASN A 687 -31.17 16.69 -29.91
C ASN A 687 -32.65 16.76 -29.48
N LYS A 688 -33.57 16.59 -30.45
CA LYS A 688 -35.04 16.66 -30.25
C LYS A 688 -35.67 15.51 -29.44
N ASN A 689 -34.91 14.52 -28.99
CA ASN A 689 -35.45 13.36 -28.25
C ASN A 689 -35.34 13.45 -26.71
N SER A 690 -34.56 14.39 -26.17
CA SER A 690 -34.46 14.63 -24.71
C SER A 690 -35.62 15.47 -24.14
N LEU A 691 -36.39 16.16 -24.99
CA LEU A 691 -37.49 17.05 -24.61
C LEU A 691 -38.65 16.34 -23.89
N LYS A 692 -39.01 15.11 -24.29
CA LYS A 692 -40.13 14.37 -23.67
C LYS A 692 -39.81 13.80 -22.29
N ILE A 693 -38.53 13.61 -21.96
CA ILE A 693 -38.10 13.08 -20.66
C ILE A 693 -37.99 14.23 -19.64
N ILE A 694 -37.50 15.40 -20.07
CA ILE A 694 -37.34 16.57 -19.20
C ILE A 694 -38.70 17.21 -18.87
N GLN A 695 -39.66 17.26 -19.81
CA GLN A 695 -41.02 17.74 -19.50
C GLN A 695 -41.74 16.89 -18.45
N LYS A 696 -41.43 15.59 -18.37
CA LYS A 696 -42.00 14.67 -17.37
C LYS A 696 -41.28 14.73 -16.02
N PHE A 697 -40.04 15.23 -15.99
CA PHE A 697 -39.25 15.41 -14.77
C PHE A 697 -39.53 16.76 -14.10
N ASN A 698 -39.75 17.82 -14.88
CA ASN A 698 -40.01 19.16 -14.35
C ASN A 698 -41.40 19.31 -13.70
N SER A 699 -42.43 18.59 -14.18
CA SER A 699 -43.75 18.68 -13.55
C SER A 699 -43.78 18.11 -12.13
N LYS A 700 -42.86 17.19 -11.79
CA LYS A 700 -42.84 16.50 -10.51
C LYS A 700 -42.02 17.22 -9.42
N ILE A 701 -41.11 18.11 -9.82
CA ILE A 701 -40.27 18.92 -8.91
C ILE A 701 -40.94 20.26 -8.56
N ILE A 702 -41.96 20.67 -9.33
CA ILE A 702 -42.73 21.89 -9.05
C ILE A 702 -43.91 21.60 -8.10
N GLU A 703 -44.35 20.33 -7.99
CA GLU A 703 -45.42 19.91 -7.07
C GLU A 703 -44.94 19.34 -5.71
N GLU A 704 -43.66 18.96 -5.58
CA GLU A 704 -43.01 18.57 -4.30
C GLU A 704 -42.17 19.71 -3.73
#